data_AF-A0A1V6N880-F1
#
_entry.id   AF-A0A1V6N880-F1
#
_cell.length_a   1.000
_cell.length_b   1.000
_cell.length_c   1.000
_cell.angle_alpha   90.00
_cell.angle_beta   90.00
_cell.angle_gamma   90.00
#
_symmetry.space_group_name_H-M   'P 1'
#
loop_
_entity.id
_entity.type
_entity.pdbx_description
1 polymer ?
#
loop_
_entity_poly.entity_id
_entity_poly.type
_entity_poly.pdbx_seq_one_letter_code
_entity_poly.pdbx_strand_id
1 'polypeptide(L)'
;MVILVLKGIQSSTLFGIFPSSKYFQNRSLTNAVISIMALALASAAQLKPDIRLAQAVSDFEADLSTDQKAIFREHKSSVLTSLPKMQDVMRLTAEFDRTCAKGGRCFGPRLVNMAQAVQQFTALGDIIVGGSQNLVACGIWTVFRMSLLLLTTNSSYLESMSTLIMNVGRSAPRFENLALLYPRSRDLRISLDEYFIVVVRLCHDILKFTRKTTLGKVGSSLSDSNVKKYRADLDSWGNAIKDEVRVLLATQVGDEARMNHQFREISTKFFKATSKQHSDDVRWRILDFCSEFDHLTTWKQIRKAGNTSLFSHCQDYLMWRQRPDSNTLIYSGKLGAGKSVMLANMVDDLCLWARDTAVSFFFSRHDISESLKAETIIGSIARQLLGRSFDSTTEPAILEQCESIEKSSHLDRFTKILHLLKLSNSTGERAFALVDGFDELEETERDTLLRYLSELQQTLTLSICITLRHDPNSPLKIKPSMGTTITPMPDNACEIETFVAQELMRCVESRKLVVRDITLLSDIRNALQMDSQGMFLWAVLQIESLCSMETDNAIRLALENLPKGLPETFERILQRSKKTGSSPSYQRPILELLSVAQRPLTVDELREALSVLPGDTNWDPSRLLNNIMKILACCGSLVCIDEEELTLRLVHHSVKQYLLGGLVQTQNDRISNGNHSIAEKSAHDRMSGIIITYLNYSVFDRQLVRGAVPDIKAGQVLNQAIHLSQFSLKATNLALKFLRDHGTSDFNMAGVLAEANRLRSKSENQFKFRDYANAHWSFHVARSLPFETTLDALFRKLCSQGRVSPIIMDEDATLLLLRAVQTGCDEALEHVLRSSNVPVNSPLDRNGRTALHLATMGTFKGPVLRLLQSDDINVAARDVDLKTPLVLAFERRNFPVVQAFLDFKPVSNKTNPLIIELLPQAVQVLNAQYSQFALKILHLAVINDDEALVSIFAASPVNITSNTEVWSIIHAAVIRGNRTIIQLLFDPARTPCLDDNTTLMYDPLHLVAEAGDEYLTKFFLDSGKINAKSRDGRGQTPLHRVTKRYSGRSEHMFIKHFLLLEAPEAANQRDLCGRTPLHIATLKGDLGTVRLLLHYGAQPRLADDQGCIPLHYAVMNGYLDVVRSLIRFDEISVNRRNSQRRTPLHIACIKGLVGIVSEILNVPNVEVEASDFERGTPLSYAIELRHASIAKLLNEAVFMPFLSIPIEIKLAQEHSSVAAVQQVAIVEVRMIIAARQTATLEPV
;
A
#
# COMPACT_ATOMS: atom_id res chain seq x y z
N MET A 1 13.96 -52.07 49.33
CA MET A 1 12.76 -52.62 48.65
C MET A 1 12.79 -52.40 47.13
N VAL A 2 13.06 -51.19 46.62
CA VAL A 2 13.06 -50.91 45.17
C VAL A 2 14.17 -51.65 44.38
N ILE A 3 15.34 -51.89 45.00
CA ILE A 3 16.44 -52.64 44.35
C ILE A 3 16.14 -54.16 44.23
N LEU A 4 15.26 -54.71 45.07
CA LEU A 4 14.92 -56.15 45.06
C LEU A 4 13.84 -56.50 44.02
N VAL A 5 13.07 -55.53 43.54
CA VAL A 5 12.06 -55.75 42.48
C VAL A 5 12.71 -55.89 41.08
N LEU A 6 13.92 -55.35 40.89
CA LEU A 6 14.62 -55.38 39.60
C LEU A 6 15.36 -56.70 39.29
N LYS A 7 15.34 -57.71 40.16
CA LYS A 7 16.03 -59.00 39.95
C LYS A 7 15.15 -60.26 39.91
N GLY A 8 13.82 -60.13 39.92
CA GLY A 8 12.93 -61.25 39.53
C GLY A 8 13.08 -62.54 40.36
N ILE A 9 13.21 -62.45 41.69
CA ILE A 9 13.14 -63.61 42.59
C ILE A 9 11.77 -63.63 43.26
N GLN A 10 11.05 -64.75 43.14
CA GLN A 10 9.72 -64.94 43.72
C GLN A 10 9.75 -64.79 45.26
N SER A 11 8.74 -64.11 45.80
CA SER A 11 8.58 -63.82 47.22
C SER A 11 7.95 -64.99 47.98
N SER A 12 8.75 -65.77 48.71
CA SER A 12 8.21 -66.69 49.72
C SER A 12 9.06 -66.87 50.99
N THR A 13 10.11 -66.07 51.23
CA THR A 13 11.03 -66.32 52.35
C THR A 13 11.52 -65.06 53.09
N LEU A 14 10.64 -64.12 53.43
CA LEU A 14 10.99 -62.95 54.26
C LEU A 14 9.96 -62.60 55.35
N PHE A 15 9.11 -63.55 55.75
CA PHE A 15 8.36 -63.50 56.99
C PHE A 15 9.00 -64.43 58.02
N GLY A 16 10.01 -63.92 58.70
CA GLY A 16 10.70 -64.60 59.79
C GLY A 16 11.93 -63.79 60.11
N ILE A 17 12.23 -63.58 61.39
CA ILE A 17 13.33 -62.74 61.92
C ILE A 17 12.89 -61.29 62.25
N PHE A 18 11.93 -61.10 63.16
CA PHE A 18 12.16 -60.83 64.59
C PHE A 18 10.85 -60.48 65.33
N PRO A 19 10.74 -60.81 66.64
CA PRO A 19 9.53 -60.72 67.44
C PRO A 19 9.45 -59.41 68.27
N SER A 20 8.36 -59.34 69.02
CA SER A 20 7.86 -58.32 69.95
C SER A 20 8.83 -57.59 70.88
N SER A 21 8.33 -56.42 71.34
CA SER A 21 8.53 -55.80 72.67
C SER A 21 9.60 -54.70 72.87
N LYS A 22 9.06 -53.49 73.15
CA LYS A 22 9.45 -52.42 74.10
C LYS A 22 10.92 -51.97 74.22
N TYR A 23 11.05 -50.62 74.30
CA TYR A 23 12.22 -49.79 74.59
C TYR A 23 13.17 -49.53 73.41
N PHE A 24 13.15 -48.30 72.87
CA PHE A 24 14.25 -47.34 73.06
C PHE A 24 13.85 -45.95 72.54
N GLN A 25 13.84 -44.98 73.46
CA GLN A 25 13.86 -43.55 73.17
C GLN A 25 15.19 -43.21 72.48
N ASN A 26 15.16 -42.65 71.27
CA ASN A 26 16.31 -41.93 70.73
C ASN A 26 15.88 -40.84 69.74
N ARG A 27 15.84 -39.58 70.21
CA ARG A 27 15.58 -38.37 69.40
C ARG A 27 16.62 -38.16 68.28
N SER A 28 17.80 -38.78 68.38
CA SER A 28 18.83 -38.72 67.33
C SER A 28 18.50 -39.61 66.13
N LEU A 29 17.80 -40.73 66.31
CA LEU A 29 17.38 -41.59 65.21
C LEU A 29 16.20 -41.00 64.43
N THR A 30 15.27 -40.30 65.09
CA THR A 30 14.21 -39.57 64.38
C THR A 30 14.77 -38.39 63.57
N ASN A 31 15.77 -37.67 64.09
CA ASN A 31 16.42 -36.61 63.32
C ASN A 31 17.33 -37.16 62.21
N ALA A 32 17.96 -38.32 62.41
CA ALA A 32 18.70 -39.00 61.35
C ALA A 32 17.76 -39.57 60.27
N VAL A 33 16.60 -40.12 60.63
CA VAL A 33 15.59 -40.57 59.67
C VAL A 33 14.93 -39.40 58.94
N ILE A 34 14.70 -38.27 59.62
CA ILE A 34 14.22 -37.02 58.98
C ILE A 34 15.32 -36.42 58.08
N SER A 35 16.60 -36.50 58.47
CA SER A 35 17.73 -36.04 57.66
C SER A 35 18.04 -36.98 56.50
N ILE A 36 17.81 -38.28 56.63
CA ILE A 36 17.95 -39.30 55.57
C ILE A 36 16.73 -39.23 54.65
N MET A 37 15.52 -38.94 55.16
CA MET A 37 14.36 -38.59 54.32
C MET A 37 14.56 -37.25 53.64
N ALA A 38 15.18 -36.26 54.28
CA ALA A 38 15.52 -34.97 53.67
C ALA A 38 16.66 -35.12 52.64
N LEU A 39 17.63 -36.02 52.85
CA LEU A 39 18.63 -36.41 51.85
C LEU A 39 17.99 -37.24 50.72
N ALA A 40 16.99 -38.08 51.03
CA ALA A 40 16.24 -38.83 50.03
C ALA A 40 15.33 -37.89 49.20
N LEU A 41 14.75 -36.85 49.82
CA LEU A 41 14.02 -35.75 49.17
C LEU A 41 14.94 -34.82 48.39
N ALA A 42 16.16 -34.57 48.87
CA ALA A 42 17.21 -33.86 48.12
C ALA A 42 17.73 -34.71 46.95
N SER A 43 17.74 -36.04 47.08
CA SER A 43 18.05 -36.98 45.99
C SER A 43 16.88 -37.16 45.00
N ALA A 44 15.64 -36.79 45.37
CA ALA A 44 14.51 -36.73 44.44
C ALA A 44 14.68 -35.61 43.39
N ALA A 45 15.55 -34.63 43.64
CA ALA A 45 15.94 -33.61 42.67
C ALA A 45 16.86 -34.14 41.54
N GLN A 46 17.36 -35.37 41.62
CA GLN A 46 18.15 -36.01 40.55
C GLN A 46 17.35 -36.93 39.62
N LEU A 47 16.04 -37.10 39.85
CA LEU A 47 15.18 -37.86 38.95
C LEU A 47 14.96 -37.10 37.64
N LYS A 48 15.04 -37.81 36.52
CA LYS A 48 14.72 -37.24 35.20
C LYS A 48 13.28 -36.68 35.21
N PRO A 49 13.01 -35.55 34.51
CA PRO A 49 11.70 -34.88 34.54
C PRO A 49 10.51 -35.78 34.18
N ASP A 50 10.68 -36.70 33.23
CA ASP A 50 9.71 -37.71 32.83
C ASP A 50 9.31 -38.66 33.98
N ILE A 51 10.27 -39.07 34.81
CA ILE A 51 10.01 -39.90 36.00
C ILE A 51 9.25 -39.09 37.06
N ARG A 52 9.61 -37.81 37.24
CA ARG A 52 8.92 -36.91 38.17
C ARG A 52 7.48 -36.64 37.76
N LEU A 53 7.21 -36.52 36.45
CA LEU A 53 5.87 -36.40 35.91
C LEU A 53 5.04 -37.67 36.16
N ALA A 54 5.62 -38.85 35.90
CA ALA A 54 4.99 -40.13 36.20
C ALA A 54 4.66 -40.28 37.70
N GLN A 55 5.59 -39.87 38.57
CA GLN A 55 5.40 -39.87 40.01
C GLN A 55 4.24 -38.94 40.42
N ALA A 56 4.17 -37.73 39.87
CA ALA A 56 3.08 -36.80 40.18
C ALA A 56 1.69 -37.34 39.81
N VAL A 57 1.57 -38.03 38.67
CA VAL A 57 0.32 -38.70 38.26
C VAL A 57 -0.02 -39.86 39.21
N SER A 58 0.98 -40.63 39.64
CA SER A 58 0.80 -41.73 40.60
C SER A 58 0.39 -41.23 41.99
N ASP A 59 0.96 -40.11 42.46
CA ASP A 59 0.61 -39.49 43.74
C ASP A 59 -0.84 -38.98 43.74
N PHE A 60 -1.31 -38.46 42.60
CA PHE A 60 -2.71 -38.11 42.42
C PHE A 60 -3.62 -39.35 42.48
N GLU A 61 -3.28 -40.43 41.76
CA GLU A 61 -4.07 -41.67 41.79
C GLU A 61 -4.12 -42.27 43.21
N ALA A 62 -3.02 -42.24 43.95
CA ALA A 62 -2.93 -42.77 45.32
C ALA A 62 -3.95 -42.13 46.26
N ASP A 63 -4.16 -40.82 46.13
CA ASP A 63 -5.11 -40.08 46.95
C ASP A 63 -6.57 -40.35 46.57
N LEU A 64 -6.92 -40.78 45.35
CA LEU A 64 -8.32 -41.02 44.94
C LEU A 64 -9.07 -42.05 45.83
N SER A 65 -10.39 -41.86 46.02
CA SER A 65 -11.25 -42.86 46.70
C SER A 65 -11.35 -44.15 45.86
N THR A 66 -11.83 -45.26 46.43
CA THR A 66 -11.97 -46.52 45.70
C THR A 66 -12.82 -46.38 44.44
N ASP A 67 -13.94 -45.66 44.51
CA ASP A 67 -14.84 -45.45 43.38
C ASP A 67 -14.22 -44.50 42.35
N GLN A 68 -13.54 -43.43 42.81
CA GLN A 68 -12.81 -42.51 41.94
C GLN A 68 -11.64 -43.18 41.23
N LYS A 69 -10.96 -44.14 41.87
CA LYS A 69 -9.88 -44.95 41.28
C LYS A 69 -10.42 -45.85 40.18
N ALA A 70 -11.61 -46.43 40.35
CA ALA A 70 -12.25 -47.22 39.30
C ALA A 70 -12.54 -46.36 38.05
N ILE A 71 -13.19 -45.21 38.24
CA ILE A 71 -13.49 -44.26 37.15
C ILE A 71 -12.20 -43.75 36.49
N PHE A 72 -11.16 -43.44 37.28
CA PHE A 72 -9.87 -42.99 36.77
C PHE A 72 -9.21 -44.06 35.89
N ARG A 73 -9.22 -45.32 36.31
CA ARG A 73 -8.62 -46.43 35.54
C ARG A 73 -9.43 -46.74 34.27
N GLU A 74 -10.75 -46.71 34.36
CA GLU A 74 -11.64 -46.87 33.20
C GLU A 74 -11.39 -45.78 32.16
N HIS A 75 -11.40 -44.51 32.55
CA HIS A 75 -11.11 -43.40 31.64
C HIS A 75 -9.69 -43.46 31.09
N LYS A 76 -8.69 -43.78 31.92
CA LYS A 76 -7.31 -43.94 31.46
C LYS A 76 -7.20 -45.06 30.41
N SER A 77 -7.92 -46.16 30.59
CA SER A 77 -7.98 -47.28 29.62
C SER A 77 -8.70 -46.92 28.32
N SER A 78 -9.79 -46.15 28.40
CA SER A 78 -10.51 -45.64 27.23
C SER A 78 -9.67 -44.67 26.40
N VAL A 79 -8.87 -43.83 27.06
CA VAL A 79 -7.96 -42.87 26.40
C VAL A 79 -6.78 -43.58 25.72
N LEU A 80 -6.36 -44.73 26.24
CA LEU A 80 -5.37 -45.60 25.61
C LEU A 80 -5.88 -46.27 24.33
N THR A 81 -7.19 -46.54 24.26
CA THR A 81 -7.82 -47.13 23.06
C THR A 81 -8.18 -46.10 22.00
N SER A 82 -8.57 -44.88 22.42
CA SER A 82 -8.88 -43.77 21.53
C SER A 82 -8.30 -42.46 22.09
N LEU A 83 -7.35 -41.87 21.37
CA LEU A 83 -6.73 -40.60 21.78
C LEU A 83 -7.77 -39.48 21.84
N PRO A 84 -7.67 -38.56 22.82
CA PRO A 84 -8.64 -37.50 22.98
C PRO A 84 -8.49 -36.50 21.83
N LYS A 85 -9.62 -36.12 21.24
CA LYS A 85 -9.70 -35.16 20.14
C LYS A 85 -10.25 -33.81 20.62
N MET A 86 -10.28 -32.82 19.73
CA MET A 86 -10.91 -31.54 20.02
C MET A 86 -12.39 -31.69 20.43
N GLN A 87 -13.13 -32.65 19.86
CA GLN A 87 -14.51 -32.94 20.27
C GLN A 87 -14.61 -33.42 21.73
N ASP A 88 -13.59 -34.11 22.26
CA ASP A 88 -13.56 -34.51 23.68
C ASP A 88 -13.27 -33.33 24.60
N VAL A 89 -12.50 -32.34 24.14
CA VAL A 89 -12.33 -31.05 24.83
C VAL A 89 -13.68 -30.33 24.90
N MET A 90 -14.38 -30.20 23.77
CA MET A 90 -15.70 -29.58 23.70
C MET A 90 -16.73 -30.28 24.59
N ARG A 91 -16.73 -31.62 24.59
CA ARG A 91 -17.60 -32.42 25.46
C ARG A 91 -17.28 -32.23 26.93
N LEU A 92 -16.00 -32.23 27.31
CA LEU A 92 -15.57 -31.96 28.70
C LEU A 92 -16.05 -30.58 29.16
N THR A 93 -15.92 -29.55 28.32
CA THR A 93 -16.39 -28.21 28.66
C THR A 93 -17.91 -28.12 28.73
N ALA A 94 -18.64 -28.80 27.84
CA ALA A 94 -20.09 -28.88 27.87
C ALA A 94 -20.61 -29.63 29.13
N GLU A 95 -19.96 -30.72 29.54
CA GLU A 95 -20.26 -31.44 30.79
C GLU A 95 -20.02 -30.55 32.02
N PHE A 96 -18.91 -29.81 32.01
CA PHE A 96 -18.56 -28.87 33.06
C PHE A 96 -19.61 -27.74 33.16
N ASP A 97 -20.04 -27.17 32.04
CA ASP A 97 -21.03 -26.11 32.04
C ASP A 97 -22.42 -26.62 32.41
N ARG A 98 -22.84 -27.79 31.93
CA ARG A 98 -24.14 -28.38 32.29
C ARG A 98 -24.28 -28.63 33.79
N THR A 99 -23.19 -29.00 34.46
CA THR A 99 -23.17 -29.19 35.93
C THR A 99 -23.13 -27.85 36.69
N CYS A 100 -22.54 -26.81 36.11
CA CYS A 100 -22.49 -25.45 36.67
C CYS A 100 -23.74 -24.60 36.35
N ALA A 101 -24.53 -24.97 35.34
CA ALA A 101 -25.60 -24.18 34.71
C ALA A 101 -26.73 -23.72 35.65
N LYS A 102 -26.83 -24.26 36.87
CA LYS A 102 -27.76 -23.77 37.91
C LYS A 102 -27.47 -22.30 38.32
N GLY A 103 -26.33 -21.73 37.94
CA GLY A 103 -25.93 -20.34 38.24
C GLY A 103 -25.83 -19.39 37.04
N GLY A 104 -26.35 -19.73 35.85
CA GLY A 104 -26.43 -18.82 34.70
C GLY A 104 -25.10 -18.47 33.98
N ARG A 105 -23.94 -18.83 34.52
CA ARG A 105 -22.62 -18.57 33.90
C ARG A 105 -22.08 -19.77 33.13
N CYS A 106 -21.43 -19.48 32.01
CA CYS A 106 -20.67 -20.44 31.19
C CYS A 106 -19.16 -20.25 31.48
N PHE A 107 -18.54 -21.28 32.06
CA PHE A 107 -17.13 -21.30 32.44
C PHE A 107 -16.28 -22.18 31.52
N GLY A 108 -16.90 -23.13 30.82
CA GLY A 108 -16.26 -24.06 29.88
C GLY A 108 -15.31 -23.39 28.90
N PRO A 109 -15.69 -22.28 28.22
CA PRO A 109 -14.81 -21.57 27.28
C PRO A 109 -13.46 -21.17 27.88
N ARG A 110 -13.44 -20.77 29.16
CA ARG A 110 -12.21 -20.39 29.89
C ARG A 110 -11.23 -21.56 30.07
N LEU A 111 -11.70 -22.80 29.94
CA LEU A 111 -10.93 -24.02 30.16
C LEU A 111 -10.38 -24.61 28.84
N VAL A 112 -10.93 -24.21 27.69
CA VAL A 112 -10.66 -24.83 26.37
C VAL A 112 -9.17 -24.80 26.02
N ASN A 113 -8.51 -23.65 26.12
CA ASN A 113 -7.10 -23.52 25.70
C ASN A 113 -6.18 -24.43 26.53
N MET A 114 -6.45 -24.56 27.83
CA MET A 114 -5.67 -25.43 28.70
C MET A 114 -5.97 -26.91 28.44
N ALA A 115 -7.25 -27.25 28.26
CA ALA A 115 -7.68 -28.59 27.91
C ALA A 115 -7.08 -29.05 26.56
N GLN A 116 -7.03 -28.15 25.58
CA GLN A 116 -6.41 -28.39 24.28
C GLN A 116 -4.89 -28.61 24.41
N ALA A 117 -4.19 -27.85 25.25
CA ALA A 117 -2.76 -28.07 25.49
C ALA A 117 -2.49 -29.45 26.12
N VAL A 118 -3.32 -29.88 27.08
CA VAL A 118 -3.24 -31.23 27.67
C VAL A 118 -3.54 -32.29 26.60
N GLN A 119 -4.55 -32.07 25.76
CA GLN A 119 -4.92 -32.97 24.65
C GLN A 119 -3.78 -33.13 23.64
N GLN A 120 -3.15 -32.04 23.19
CA GLN A 120 -2.02 -32.09 22.27
C GLN A 120 -0.79 -32.80 22.87
N PHE A 121 -0.55 -32.65 24.17
CA PHE A 121 0.50 -33.41 24.85
C PHE A 121 0.21 -34.91 24.91
N THR A 122 -1.07 -35.31 25.04
CA THR A 122 -1.42 -36.73 24.96
C THR A 122 -1.18 -37.32 23.58
N ALA A 123 -1.46 -36.57 22.51
CA ALA A 123 -1.17 -36.99 21.14
C ALA A 123 0.34 -37.16 20.90
N LEU A 124 1.16 -36.30 21.50
CA LEU A 124 2.63 -36.38 21.44
C LEU A 124 3.19 -37.67 22.03
N GLY A 125 2.54 -38.20 23.07
CA GLY A 125 2.91 -39.45 23.74
C GLY A 125 2.80 -40.69 22.85
N ASP A 126 1.89 -40.68 21.86
CA ASP A 126 1.69 -41.76 20.88
C ASP A 126 2.70 -41.70 19.73
N ILE A 127 3.04 -40.49 19.27
CA ILE A 127 3.88 -40.28 18.07
C ILE A 127 5.36 -40.62 18.32
N ILE A 128 5.89 -40.33 19.51
CA ILE A 128 7.35 -40.23 19.69
C ILE A 128 7.98 -41.33 20.54
N VAL A 129 7.27 -41.93 21.52
CA VAL A 129 8.00 -42.67 22.58
C VAL A 129 7.55 -44.11 22.81
N GLY A 130 6.26 -44.45 22.69
CA GLY A 130 5.79 -45.82 22.91
C GLY A 130 6.00 -46.37 24.33
N GLY A 131 5.04 -47.16 24.83
CA GLY A 131 5.14 -47.81 26.15
C GLY A 131 4.81 -46.91 27.34
N SER A 132 5.81 -46.46 28.10
CA SER A 132 5.61 -45.86 29.44
C SER A 132 5.22 -44.38 29.42
N GLN A 133 5.70 -43.58 28.47
CA GLN A 133 5.38 -42.14 28.41
C GLN A 133 3.97 -41.88 27.86
N ASN A 134 3.46 -42.74 26.97
CA ASN A 134 2.07 -42.68 26.53
C ASN A 134 1.10 -42.93 27.71
N LEU A 135 1.41 -43.89 28.59
CA LEU A 135 0.65 -44.13 29.83
C LEU A 135 0.62 -42.93 30.78
N VAL A 136 1.72 -42.17 30.85
CA VAL A 136 1.81 -40.94 31.66
C VAL A 136 0.99 -39.83 31.00
N ALA A 137 1.13 -39.63 29.69
CA ALA A 137 0.41 -38.61 28.94
C ALA A 137 -1.12 -38.82 28.99
N CYS A 138 -1.61 -40.03 28.75
CA CYS A 138 -3.02 -40.39 28.95
C CYS A 138 -3.48 -40.13 30.40
N GLY A 139 -2.61 -40.42 31.37
CA GLY A 139 -2.85 -40.15 32.79
C GLY A 139 -3.10 -38.66 33.07
N ILE A 140 -2.36 -37.74 32.45
CA ILE A 140 -2.51 -36.30 32.66
C ILE A 140 -3.89 -35.81 32.19
N TRP A 141 -4.37 -36.27 31.02
CA TRP A 141 -5.73 -35.95 30.55
C TRP A 141 -6.79 -36.43 31.54
N THR A 142 -6.68 -37.66 32.04
CA THR A 142 -7.62 -38.20 33.03
C THR A 142 -7.56 -37.44 34.36
N VAL A 143 -6.35 -37.08 34.84
CA VAL A 143 -6.16 -36.23 36.04
C VAL A 143 -6.86 -34.89 35.86
N PHE A 144 -6.66 -34.24 34.72
CA PHE A 144 -7.24 -32.94 34.40
C PHE A 144 -8.77 -32.99 34.33
N ARG A 145 -9.32 -33.94 33.55
CA ARG A 145 -10.77 -34.19 33.41
C ARG A 145 -11.45 -34.43 34.76
N MET A 146 -10.91 -35.33 35.57
CA MET A 146 -11.46 -35.64 36.90
C MET A 146 -11.41 -34.41 37.82
N SER A 147 -10.30 -33.69 37.82
CA SER A 147 -10.14 -32.50 38.67
C SER A 147 -11.13 -31.38 38.32
N LEU A 148 -11.40 -31.16 37.02
CA LEU A 148 -12.40 -30.20 36.57
C LEU A 148 -13.82 -30.62 36.98
N LEU A 149 -14.21 -31.87 36.75
CA LEU A 149 -15.55 -32.33 37.12
C LEU A 149 -15.78 -32.29 38.64
N LEU A 150 -14.75 -32.56 39.45
CA LEU A 150 -14.84 -32.42 40.92
C LEU A 150 -14.97 -30.96 41.40
N LEU A 151 -14.40 -30.02 40.65
CA LEU A 151 -14.46 -28.58 40.92
C LEU A 151 -15.89 -28.04 40.93
N THR A 152 -16.77 -28.61 40.10
CA THR A 152 -18.19 -28.22 39.94
C THR A 152 -19.00 -28.28 41.23
N THR A 153 -18.56 -29.08 42.20
CA THR A 153 -19.25 -29.26 43.50
C THR A 153 -19.15 -28.05 44.44
N ASN A 154 -18.30 -27.04 44.16
CA ASN A 154 -18.09 -25.88 45.04
C ASN A 154 -18.16 -24.54 44.27
N SER A 155 -19.33 -23.89 44.28
CA SER A 155 -19.60 -22.67 43.51
C SER A 155 -18.70 -21.47 43.82
N SER A 156 -18.32 -21.28 45.08
CA SER A 156 -17.47 -20.14 45.50
C SER A 156 -16.05 -20.17 44.94
N TYR A 157 -15.57 -21.34 44.53
CA TYR A 157 -14.19 -21.56 44.09
C TYR A 157 -14.05 -21.56 42.54
N LEU A 158 -15.16 -21.71 41.82
CA LEU A 158 -15.19 -21.82 40.36
C LEU A 158 -14.72 -20.55 39.65
N GLU A 159 -15.07 -19.35 40.13
CA GLU A 159 -14.66 -18.10 39.49
C GLU A 159 -13.13 -17.89 39.56
N SER A 160 -12.55 -18.10 40.75
CA SER A 160 -11.10 -17.92 40.94
C SER A 160 -10.28 -18.97 40.18
N MET A 161 -10.76 -20.21 40.09
CA MET A 161 -10.07 -21.26 39.34
C MET A 161 -10.26 -21.15 37.83
N SER A 162 -11.46 -20.83 37.36
CA SER A 162 -11.69 -20.62 35.92
C SER A 162 -10.83 -19.46 35.40
N THR A 163 -10.68 -18.38 36.17
CA THR A 163 -9.79 -17.27 35.81
C THR A 163 -8.31 -17.66 35.88
N LEU A 164 -7.87 -18.47 36.85
CA LEU A 164 -6.51 -19.00 36.86
C LEU A 164 -6.22 -19.87 35.63
N ILE A 165 -7.08 -20.85 35.35
CA ILE A 165 -6.93 -21.79 34.23
C ILE A 165 -6.98 -21.04 32.89
N MET A 166 -7.85 -20.05 32.75
CA MET A 166 -7.88 -19.19 31.56
C MET A 166 -6.57 -18.44 31.37
N ASN A 167 -6.06 -17.78 32.42
CA ASN A 167 -4.81 -17.01 32.33
C ASN A 167 -3.63 -17.91 31.96
N VAL A 168 -3.51 -19.07 32.61
CA VAL A 168 -2.51 -20.10 32.27
C VAL A 168 -2.70 -20.60 30.84
N GLY A 169 -3.96 -20.83 30.42
CA GLY A 169 -4.31 -21.30 29.09
C GLY A 169 -3.86 -20.37 27.96
N ARG A 170 -3.73 -19.06 28.21
CA ARG A 170 -3.19 -18.10 27.22
C ARG A 170 -1.72 -18.38 26.90
N SER A 171 -0.94 -18.73 27.93
CA SER A 171 0.49 -19.04 27.83
C SER A 171 0.77 -20.52 27.53
N ALA A 172 -0.27 -21.33 27.38
CA ALA A 172 -0.13 -22.78 27.24
C ALA A 172 0.53 -23.16 25.89
N PRO A 173 1.42 -24.16 25.89
CA PRO A 173 2.16 -24.57 24.69
C PRO A 173 1.22 -25.29 23.71
N ARG A 174 0.81 -24.59 22.65
CA ARG A 174 -0.16 -25.06 21.65
C ARG A 174 0.40 -25.00 20.22
N PHE A 175 1.62 -25.50 20.02
CA PHE A 175 2.21 -25.46 18.68
C PHE A 175 1.91 -26.74 17.92
N GLU A 176 1.35 -26.57 16.72
CA GLU A 176 1.05 -27.64 15.78
C GLU A 176 2.29 -28.48 15.44
N ASN A 177 3.45 -27.82 15.33
CA ASN A 177 4.75 -28.45 15.06
C ASN A 177 5.48 -29.02 16.29
N LEU A 178 4.85 -29.04 17.48
CA LEU A 178 5.48 -29.59 18.70
C LEU A 178 5.97 -31.02 18.47
N ALA A 179 5.21 -31.85 17.73
CA ALA A 179 5.59 -33.23 17.43
C ALA A 179 6.92 -33.37 16.67
N LEU A 180 7.19 -32.46 15.73
CA LEU A 180 8.43 -32.47 14.93
C LEU A 180 9.63 -31.96 15.73
N LEU A 181 9.40 -30.98 16.61
CA LEU A 181 10.44 -30.29 17.36
C LEU A 181 10.82 -31.03 18.66
N TYR A 182 9.88 -31.77 19.24
CA TYR A 182 10.05 -32.44 20.53
C TYR A 182 11.23 -33.43 20.59
N PRO A 183 11.51 -34.27 19.57
CA PRO A 183 12.68 -35.15 19.60
C PRO A 183 14.01 -34.39 19.45
N ARG A 184 13.98 -33.20 18.81
CA ARG A 184 15.16 -32.43 18.41
C ARG A 184 15.77 -31.63 19.56
N SER A 185 14.95 -31.06 20.44
CA SER A 185 15.43 -30.26 21.57
C SER A 185 15.25 -30.99 22.90
N ARG A 186 16.36 -31.19 23.60
CA ARG A 186 16.34 -31.70 24.99
C ARG A 186 15.69 -30.67 25.92
N ASP A 187 15.92 -29.39 25.69
CA ASP A 187 15.44 -28.31 26.55
C ASP A 187 13.93 -28.10 26.39
N LEU A 188 13.39 -28.31 25.19
CA LEU A 188 11.96 -28.35 24.92
C LEU A 188 11.26 -29.47 25.72
N ARG A 189 11.82 -30.70 25.71
CA ARG A 189 11.27 -31.84 26.48
C ARG A 189 11.23 -31.56 27.98
N ILE A 190 12.35 -31.09 28.52
CA ILE A 190 12.45 -30.75 29.94
C ILE A 190 11.43 -29.67 30.30
N SER A 191 11.31 -28.62 29.49
CA SER A 191 10.39 -27.52 29.75
C SER A 191 8.92 -27.95 29.69
N LEU A 192 8.56 -28.85 28.76
CA LEU A 192 7.21 -29.42 28.65
C LEU A 192 6.88 -30.34 29.84
N ASP A 193 7.80 -31.24 30.22
CA ASP A 193 7.61 -32.12 31.37
C ASP A 193 7.43 -31.29 32.65
N GLU A 194 8.25 -30.27 32.87
CA GLU A 194 8.13 -29.37 34.03
C GLU A 194 6.83 -28.57 34.00
N TYR A 195 6.39 -28.10 32.83
CA TYR A 195 5.09 -27.44 32.68
C TYR A 195 3.95 -28.36 33.14
N PHE A 196 3.87 -29.60 32.61
CA PHE A 196 2.79 -30.52 32.97
C PHE A 196 2.90 -31.07 34.41
N ILE A 197 4.09 -31.10 35.02
CA ILE A 197 4.24 -31.37 36.47
C ILE A 197 3.51 -30.29 37.28
N VAL A 198 3.66 -29.02 36.91
CA VAL A 198 2.97 -27.91 37.60
C VAL A 198 1.44 -28.01 37.40
N VAL A 199 0.99 -28.43 36.22
CA VAL A 199 -0.44 -28.68 35.93
C VAL A 199 -1.00 -29.81 36.81
N VAL A 200 -0.31 -30.94 36.88
CA VAL A 200 -0.74 -32.09 37.72
C VAL A 200 -0.76 -31.70 39.20
N ARG A 201 0.21 -30.90 39.67
CA ARG A 201 0.22 -30.37 41.04
C ARG A 201 -0.97 -29.44 41.31
N LEU A 202 -1.32 -28.56 40.38
CA LEU A 202 -2.51 -27.73 40.47
C LEU A 202 -3.79 -28.59 40.57
N CYS A 203 -3.92 -29.61 39.73
CA CYS A 203 -5.01 -30.59 39.79
C CYS A 203 -5.06 -31.35 41.12
N HIS A 204 -3.90 -31.72 41.66
CA HIS A 204 -3.79 -32.41 42.96
C HIS A 204 -4.22 -31.52 44.12
N ASP A 205 -3.85 -30.24 44.11
CA ASP A 205 -4.29 -29.26 45.11
C ASP A 205 -5.80 -29.00 45.03
N ILE A 206 -6.37 -28.96 43.82
CA ILE A 206 -7.83 -28.91 43.60
C ILE A 206 -8.51 -30.12 44.25
N LEU A 207 -8.00 -31.33 44.04
CA LEU A 207 -8.52 -32.55 44.66
C LEU A 207 -8.44 -32.51 46.19
N LYS A 208 -7.31 -32.09 46.76
CA LYS A 208 -7.14 -31.95 48.22
C LYS A 208 -8.08 -30.92 48.82
N PHE A 209 -8.35 -29.82 48.10
CA PHE A 209 -9.28 -28.80 48.54
C PHE A 209 -10.73 -29.27 48.57
N THR A 210 -11.21 -29.95 47.51
CA THR A 210 -12.59 -30.42 47.42
C THR A 210 -12.98 -31.37 48.56
N ARG A 211 -12.00 -32.07 49.14
CA ARG A 211 -12.15 -33.03 50.25
C ARG A 211 -12.17 -32.44 51.65
N LYS A 212 -11.82 -31.17 51.84
CA LYS A 212 -11.88 -30.54 53.16
C LYS A 212 -13.33 -30.36 53.62
N THR A 213 -13.57 -30.42 54.93
CA THR A 213 -14.89 -30.13 55.52
C THR A 213 -15.32 -28.70 55.21
N THR A 214 -16.62 -28.40 55.21
CA THR A 214 -17.17 -27.06 54.89
C THR A 214 -16.55 -25.94 55.74
N LEU A 215 -16.32 -26.18 57.04
CA LEU A 215 -15.57 -25.28 57.95
C LEU A 215 -14.08 -25.16 57.58
N GLY A 216 -13.44 -26.26 57.18
CA GLY A 216 -12.05 -26.25 56.70
C GLY A 216 -11.88 -25.52 55.36
N LYS A 217 -12.91 -25.49 54.51
CA LYS A 217 -12.91 -24.77 53.22
C LYS A 217 -12.94 -23.25 53.38
N VAL A 218 -13.61 -22.72 54.41
CA VAL A 218 -13.68 -21.28 54.71
C VAL A 218 -12.32 -20.73 55.18
N GLY A 219 -11.58 -21.50 56.00
CA GLY A 219 -10.26 -21.10 56.52
C GLY A 219 -9.05 -21.46 55.67
N SER A 220 -9.24 -22.22 54.58
CA SER A 220 -8.14 -22.71 53.73
C SER A 220 -8.37 -22.53 52.24
N SER A 221 -9.00 -21.40 51.86
CA SER A 221 -8.94 -20.95 50.48
C SER A 221 -7.46 -20.98 50.05
N LEU A 222 -7.20 -21.53 48.86
CA LEU A 222 -5.87 -21.42 48.27
C LEU A 222 -5.53 -19.94 48.26
N SER A 223 -4.59 -19.54 49.13
CA SER A 223 -4.24 -18.15 49.31
C SER A 223 -3.95 -17.54 47.93
N ASP A 224 -4.32 -16.28 47.73
CA ASP A 224 -3.97 -15.53 46.53
C ASP A 224 -2.48 -15.68 46.18
N SER A 225 -1.61 -15.85 47.19
CA SER A 225 -0.20 -16.17 47.02
C SER A 225 0.09 -17.50 46.30
N ASN A 226 -0.64 -18.58 46.60
CA ASN A 226 -0.45 -19.87 45.94
C ASN A 226 -0.96 -19.82 44.48
N VAL A 227 -2.11 -19.17 44.25
CA VAL A 227 -2.64 -18.94 42.90
C VAL A 227 -1.68 -18.10 42.06
N LYS A 228 -1.11 -17.04 42.64
CA LYS A 228 -0.08 -16.21 42.00
C LYS A 228 1.20 -16.99 41.71
N LYS A 229 1.59 -17.92 42.61
CA LYS A 229 2.76 -18.77 42.41
C LYS A 229 2.57 -19.72 41.22
N TYR A 230 1.47 -20.48 41.17
CA TYR A 230 1.17 -21.37 40.05
C TYR A 230 1.12 -20.62 38.72
N ARG A 231 0.51 -19.43 38.70
CA ARG A 231 0.51 -18.55 37.54
C ARG A 231 1.93 -18.19 37.09
N ALA A 232 2.76 -17.69 38.01
CA ALA A 232 4.12 -17.28 37.68
C ALA A 232 4.99 -18.44 37.16
N ASP A 233 4.85 -19.62 37.76
CA ASP A 233 5.59 -20.81 37.33
C ASP A 233 5.14 -21.27 35.93
N LEU A 234 3.83 -21.35 35.68
CA LEU A 234 3.28 -21.78 34.38
C LEU A 234 3.57 -20.76 33.27
N ASP A 235 3.47 -19.46 33.54
CA ASP A 235 3.84 -18.41 32.57
C ASP A 235 5.34 -18.45 32.24
N SER A 236 6.19 -18.70 33.25
CA SER A 236 7.63 -18.82 33.04
C SER A 236 7.97 -20.00 32.12
N TRP A 237 7.39 -21.18 32.38
CA TRP A 237 7.63 -22.36 31.56
C TRP A 237 6.96 -22.26 30.18
N GLY A 238 5.75 -21.72 30.09
CA GLY A 238 5.07 -21.48 28.81
C GLY A 238 5.86 -20.56 27.88
N ASN A 239 6.44 -19.47 28.43
CA ASN A 239 7.32 -18.58 27.67
C ASN A 239 8.63 -19.26 27.27
N ALA A 240 9.25 -20.06 28.15
CA ALA A 240 10.46 -20.81 27.82
C ALA A 240 10.23 -21.79 26.66
N ILE A 241 9.10 -22.50 26.67
CA ILE A 241 8.70 -23.39 25.56
C ILE A 241 8.50 -22.59 24.27
N LYS A 242 7.81 -21.45 24.34
CA LYS A 242 7.55 -20.59 23.17
C LYS A 242 8.84 -20.05 22.54
N ASP A 243 9.78 -19.61 23.37
CA ASP A 243 11.06 -19.08 22.89
C ASP A 243 11.89 -20.19 22.24
N GLU A 244 11.96 -21.37 22.86
CA GLU A 244 12.66 -22.53 22.30
C GLU A 244 12.06 -22.95 20.95
N VAL A 245 10.73 -23.04 20.85
CA VAL A 245 10.06 -23.37 19.59
C VAL A 245 10.34 -22.35 18.50
N ARG A 246 10.34 -21.04 18.81
CA ARG A 246 10.69 -19.99 17.83
C ARG A 246 12.12 -20.11 17.34
N VAL A 247 13.07 -20.35 18.24
CA VAL A 247 14.48 -20.55 17.88
C VAL A 247 14.60 -21.73 16.91
N LEU A 248 13.94 -22.84 17.21
CA LEU A 248 13.96 -24.03 16.36
C LEU A 248 13.32 -23.80 14.98
N LEU A 249 12.20 -23.08 14.91
CA LEU A 249 11.54 -22.72 13.64
C LEU A 249 12.40 -21.76 12.81
N ALA A 250 13.08 -20.80 13.43
CA ALA A 250 13.99 -19.89 12.74
C ALA A 250 15.21 -20.62 12.15
N THR A 251 15.73 -21.62 12.85
CA THR A 251 16.80 -22.48 12.33
C THR A 251 16.33 -23.41 11.20
N GLN A 252 15.05 -23.82 11.19
CA GLN A 252 14.50 -24.74 10.19
C GLN A 252 14.48 -24.15 8.76
N VAL A 253 14.20 -22.85 8.61
CA VAL A 253 14.20 -22.15 7.30
C VAL A 253 15.59 -22.15 6.66
N GLY A 254 16.67 -22.19 7.46
CA GLY A 254 18.05 -22.23 6.96
C GLY A 254 18.58 -23.64 6.65
N ASP A 255 18.10 -24.66 7.37
CA ASP A 255 18.67 -26.02 7.35
C ASP A 255 17.91 -27.04 6.47
N GLU A 256 16.74 -26.66 5.94
CA GLU A 256 15.86 -27.52 5.14
C GLU A 256 16.56 -28.15 3.92
N ALA A 257 17.54 -27.46 3.32
CA ALA A 257 18.31 -27.99 2.20
C ALA A 257 19.39 -29.02 2.63
N ARG A 258 19.91 -28.94 3.86
CA ARG A 258 21.11 -29.68 4.28
C ARG A 258 20.79 -30.90 5.15
N MET A 259 19.70 -30.84 5.92
CA MET A 259 19.30 -31.92 6.84
C MET A 259 18.39 -32.98 6.22
N ASN A 260 17.77 -32.73 5.05
CA ASN A 260 16.87 -33.69 4.39
C ASN A 260 17.56 -35.01 3.99
N HIS A 261 18.88 -35.00 3.78
CA HIS A 261 19.64 -36.22 3.47
C HIS A 261 20.02 -37.02 4.73
N GLN A 262 20.58 -36.35 5.76
CA GLN A 262 20.99 -37.00 7.02
C GLN A 262 19.78 -37.48 7.85
N PHE A 263 18.64 -36.80 7.73
CA PHE A 263 17.38 -37.21 8.36
C PHE A 263 16.82 -38.51 7.78
N ARG A 264 16.95 -38.76 6.47
CA ARG A 264 16.51 -40.02 5.84
C ARG A 264 17.32 -41.24 6.34
N GLU A 265 18.61 -41.07 6.61
CA GLU A 265 19.46 -42.14 7.13
C GLU A 265 19.25 -42.45 8.62
N ILE A 266 18.92 -41.45 9.45
CA ILE A 266 18.67 -41.66 10.89
C ILE A 266 17.22 -42.13 11.13
N SER A 267 16.25 -41.65 10.34
CA SER A 267 14.83 -42.03 10.45
C SER A 267 14.52 -43.49 10.07
N THR A 268 15.31 -44.09 9.18
CA THR A 268 15.11 -45.50 8.76
C THR A 268 15.49 -46.52 9.84
N LYS A 269 16.36 -46.15 10.79
CA LYS A 269 16.81 -47.05 11.87
C LYS A 269 15.90 -47.07 13.10
N PHE A 270 14.98 -46.12 13.25
CA PHE A 270 14.21 -45.95 14.50
C PHE A 270 12.68 -46.18 14.41
N PHE A 271 12.02 -46.26 13.24
CA PHE A 271 10.54 -46.18 13.24
C PHE A 271 9.75 -46.89 12.11
N LYS A 272 8.62 -47.52 12.51
CA LYS A 272 7.38 -47.72 11.71
C LYS A 272 6.59 -46.41 11.47
N ALA A 273 7.06 -45.28 12.01
CA ALA A 273 6.37 -43.98 12.04
C ALA A 273 6.55 -43.10 10.80
N THR A 274 7.45 -43.41 9.85
CA THR A 274 7.65 -42.55 8.66
C THR A 274 6.43 -42.53 7.73
N SER A 275 5.74 -43.67 7.59
CA SER A 275 4.47 -43.72 6.83
C SER A 275 3.34 -43.01 7.59
N LYS A 276 3.26 -43.16 8.91
CA LYS A 276 2.25 -42.48 9.75
C LYS A 276 2.46 -40.96 9.72
N GLN A 277 3.71 -40.51 9.80
CA GLN A 277 4.09 -39.10 9.69
C GLN A 277 3.78 -38.51 8.31
N HIS A 278 4.13 -39.21 7.22
CA HIS A 278 3.76 -38.76 5.88
C HIS A 278 2.24 -38.68 5.70
N SER A 279 1.50 -39.67 6.21
CA SER A 279 0.04 -39.64 6.20
C SER A 279 -0.52 -38.47 7.02
N ASP A 280 0.08 -38.16 8.16
CA ASP A 280 -0.33 -37.02 9.00
C ASP A 280 -0.02 -35.67 8.32
N ASP A 281 1.14 -35.52 7.68
CA ASP A 281 1.48 -34.32 6.90
C ASP A 281 0.52 -34.10 5.73
N VAL A 282 0.12 -35.17 5.02
CA VAL A 282 -0.86 -35.11 3.93
C VAL A 282 -2.26 -34.77 4.47
N ARG A 283 -2.66 -35.35 5.60
CA ARG A 283 -3.93 -35.02 6.28
C ARG A 283 -4.01 -33.54 6.62
N TRP A 284 -2.97 -32.97 7.24
CA TRP A 284 -2.94 -31.55 7.59
C TRP A 284 -3.02 -30.68 6.35
N ARG A 285 -2.26 -31.00 5.29
CA ARG A 285 -2.34 -30.27 4.02
C ARG A 285 -3.75 -30.26 3.43
N ILE A 286 -4.45 -31.40 3.45
CA ILE A 286 -5.83 -31.49 2.98
C ILE A 286 -6.77 -30.65 3.86
N LEU A 287 -6.60 -30.67 5.18
CA LEU A 287 -7.39 -29.87 6.11
C LEU A 287 -7.15 -28.37 5.89
N ASP A 288 -5.90 -27.95 5.70
CA ASP A 288 -5.49 -26.56 5.45
C ASP A 288 -5.99 -26.08 4.07
N PHE A 289 -5.96 -26.97 3.08
CA PHE A 289 -6.61 -26.74 1.78
C PHE A 289 -8.12 -26.43 1.94
N CYS A 290 -8.81 -27.08 2.87
CA CYS A 290 -10.20 -26.75 3.17
C CYS A 290 -10.35 -25.37 3.81
N SER A 291 -9.67 -25.10 4.93
CA SER A 291 -9.69 -23.79 5.59
C SER A 291 -8.62 -23.69 6.67
N GLU A 292 -8.01 -22.51 6.83
CA GLU A 292 -7.12 -22.18 7.96
C GLU A 292 -7.84 -21.36 9.06
N PHE A 293 -9.14 -21.13 8.90
CA PHE A 293 -9.90 -20.23 9.77
C PHE A 293 -10.18 -20.82 11.16
N ASP A 294 -9.86 -20.05 12.21
CA ASP A 294 -10.10 -20.43 13.61
C ASP A 294 -11.57 -20.20 14.05
N HIS A 295 -12.41 -21.18 13.72
CA HIS A 295 -13.82 -21.25 14.12
C HIS A 295 -14.03 -21.39 15.64
N LEU A 296 -13.05 -21.93 16.39
CA LEU A 296 -13.18 -22.20 17.83
C LEU A 296 -13.17 -20.91 18.64
N THR A 297 -12.34 -19.96 18.25
CA THR A 297 -12.21 -18.68 18.95
C THR A 297 -13.52 -17.89 18.95
N THR A 298 -14.25 -17.86 17.83
CA THR A 298 -15.57 -17.22 17.77
C THR A 298 -16.60 -17.92 18.65
N TRP A 299 -16.66 -19.26 18.62
CA TRP A 299 -17.58 -20.01 19.46
C TRP A 299 -17.32 -19.78 20.96
N LYS A 300 -16.05 -19.81 21.40
CA LYS A 300 -15.67 -19.51 22.79
C LYS A 300 -16.18 -18.15 23.24
N GLN A 301 -16.11 -17.14 22.38
CA GLN A 301 -16.53 -15.77 22.68
C GLN A 301 -18.04 -15.68 22.87
N ILE A 302 -18.79 -16.30 21.98
CA ILE A 302 -20.26 -16.31 22.04
C ILE A 302 -20.73 -17.08 23.27
N ARG A 303 -20.09 -18.20 23.62
CA ARG A 303 -20.41 -18.96 24.84
C ARG A 303 -20.16 -18.17 26.13
N LYS A 304 -19.12 -17.34 26.18
CA LYS A 304 -18.87 -16.44 27.32
C LYS A 304 -19.94 -15.37 27.49
N ALA A 305 -20.61 -14.98 26.40
CA ALA A 305 -21.65 -13.96 26.43
C ALA A 305 -22.92 -14.44 27.16
N GLY A 306 -23.21 -15.75 27.19
CA GLY A 306 -24.35 -16.27 27.94
C GLY A 306 -24.61 -17.78 27.79
N ASN A 307 -25.47 -18.29 28.67
CA ASN A 307 -25.94 -19.67 28.68
C ASN A 307 -27.47 -19.69 28.57
N THR A 308 -28.04 -20.53 27.71
CA THR A 308 -29.50 -20.64 27.51
C THR A 308 -29.91 -22.09 27.30
N SER A 309 -31.13 -22.42 27.71
CA SER A 309 -31.75 -23.73 27.45
C SER A 309 -33.12 -23.61 26.79
N LEU A 310 -33.47 -22.45 26.20
CA LEU A 310 -34.78 -22.26 25.56
C LEU A 310 -35.06 -23.32 24.49
N PHE A 311 -34.05 -23.62 23.68
CA PHE A 311 -34.16 -24.57 22.56
C PHE A 311 -34.51 -26.00 23.01
N SER A 312 -34.19 -26.40 24.25
CA SER A 312 -34.47 -27.77 24.72
C SER A 312 -35.98 -28.03 24.90
N HIS A 313 -36.78 -26.97 25.03
CA HIS A 313 -38.23 -27.03 25.14
C HIS A 313 -38.94 -26.79 23.80
N CYS A 314 -38.20 -26.48 22.74
CA CYS A 314 -38.76 -26.22 21.42
C CYS A 314 -39.00 -27.53 20.66
N GLN A 315 -40.24 -27.77 20.26
CA GLN A 315 -40.60 -28.98 19.51
C GLN A 315 -39.87 -29.08 18.17
N ASP A 316 -39.70 -27.96 17.46
CA ASP A 316 -39.01 -27.93 16.16
C ASP A 316 -37.54 -28.36 16.27
N TYR A 317 -36.85 -27.96 17.34
CA TYR A 317 -35.48 -28.40 17.63
C TYR A 317 -35.42 -29.90 17.91
N LEU A 318 -36.32 -30.40 18.77
CA LEU A 318 -36.36 -31.82 19.12
C LEU A 318 -36.64 -32.70 17.90
N MET A 319 -37.56 -32.27 17.04
CA MET A 319 -37.89 -32.95 15.77
C MET A 319 -36.72 -32.91 14.79
N TRP A 320 -36.05 -31.76 14.65
CA TRP A 320 -34.88 -31.61 13.79
C TRP A 320 -33.72 -32.50 14.26
N ARG A 321 -33.44 -32.53 15.57
CA ARG A 321 -32.38 -33.35 16.18
C ARG A 321 -32.65 -34.85 16.02
N GLN A 322 -33.90 -35.30 16.10
CA GLN A 322 -34.25 -36.74 16.05
C GLN A 322 -34.41 -37.32 14.63
N ARG A 323 -34.70 -36.51 13.60
CA ARG A 323 -34.92 -37.00 12.24
C ARG A 323 -33.65 -37.62 11.61
N PRO A 324 -33.70 -38.81 11.00
CA PRO A 324 -32.53 -39.46 10.42
C PRO A 324 -32.08 -38.88 9.07
N ASP A 325 -32.99 -38.27 8.30
CA ASP A 325 -32.72 -37.72 6.97
C ASP A 325 -32.16 -36.28 7.00
N SER A 326 -31.56 -35.85 5.88
CA SER A 326 -31.13 -34.46 5.68
C SER A 326 -32.30 -33.49 5.85
N ASN A 327 -32.14 -32.49 6.71
CA ASN A 327 -33.17 -31.51 7.04
C ASN A 327 -32.54 -30.15 7.39
N THR A 328 -33.31 -29.08 7.27
CA THR A 328 -32.83 -27.71 7.52
C THR A 328 -33.75 -26.99 8.49
N LEU A 329 -33.20 -26.49 9.60
CA LEU A 329 -33.91 -25.68 10.59
C LEU A 329 -33.40 -24.24 10.57
N ILE A 330 -34.29 -23.29 10.33
CA ILE A 330 -33.95 -21.87 10.23
C ILE A 330 -34.61 -21.12 11.37
N TYR A 331 -33.80 -20.50 12.23
CA TYR A 331 -34.27 -19.63 13.29
C TYR A 331 -34.23 -18.17 12.88
N SER A 332 -35.36 -17.47 12.96
CA SER A 332 -35.44 -16.03 12.67
C SER A 332 -35.68 -15.21 13.95
N GLY A 333 -34.99 -14.07 14.10
CA GLY A 333 -35.17 -13.24 15.30
C GLY A 333 -34.65 -11.81 15.18
N LYS A 334 -35.15 -10.93 16.05
CA LYS A 334 -34.75 -9.51 16.12
C LYS A 334 -33.27 -9.34 16.50
N LEU A 335 -32.74 -8.14 16.26
CA LEU A 335 -31.39 -7.76 16.68
C LEU A 335 -31.24 -7.87 18.20
N GLY A 336 -30.16 -8.49 18.70
CA GLY A 336 -29.92 -8.62 20.14
C GLY A 336 -30.80 -9.65 20.88
N ALA A 337 -31.58 -10.47 20.16
CA ALA A 337 -32.47 -11.49 20.76
C ALA A 337 -31.74 -12.73 21.34
N GLY A 338 -30.42 -12.87 21.11
CA GLY A 338 -29.62 -14.00 21.61
C GLY A 338 -29.44 -15.17 20.63
N LYS A 339 -29.66 -14.97 19.32
CA LYS A 339 -29.58 -16.01 18.28
C LYS A 339 -28.25 -16.81 18.30
N SER A 340 -27.13 -16.11 18.24
CA SER A 340 -25.80 -16.71 18.26
C SER A 340 -25.53 -17.48 19.55
N VAL A 341 -25.95 -16.91 20.69
CA VAL A 341 -25.83 -17.57 22.00
C VAL A 341 -26.64 -18.86 22.02
N MET A 342 -27.88 -18.86 21.52
CA MET A 342 -28.71 -20.06 21.43
C MET A 342 -28.05 -21.15 20.57
N LEU A 343 -27.58 -20.80 19.37
CA LEU A 343 -26.92 -21.73 18.46
C LEU A 343 -25.62 -22.31 19.06
N ALA A 344 -24.85 -21.52 19.79
CA ALA A 344 -23.67 -21.99 20.52
C ALA A 344 -24.00 -22.98 21.65
N ASN A 345 -25.12 -22.79 22.35
CA ASN A 345 -25.58 -23.75 23.36
C ASN A 345 -26.14 -25.04 22.72
N MET A 346 -26.73 -24.95 21.52
CA MET A 346 -27.15 -26.12 20.74
C MET A 346 -25.95 -26.99 20.32
N VAL A 347 -24.80 -26.38 19.99
CA VAL A 347 -23.55 -27.13 19.73
C VAL A 347 -23.17 -27.99 20.94
N ASP A 348 -23.17 -27.42 22.15
CA ASP A 348 -22.87 -28.16 23.38
C ASP A 348 -23.85 -29.31 23.62
N ASP A 349 -25.15 -29.08 23.43
CA ASP A 349 -26.18 -30.12 23.57
C ASP A 349 -25.97 -31.26 22.55
N LEU A 350 -25.64 -30.95 21.30
CA LEU A 350 -25.34 -31.95 20.27
C LEU A 350 -24.06 -32.74 20.57
N CYS A 351 -23.00 -32.07 21.05
CA CYS A 351 -21.75 -32.74 21.45
C CYS A 351 -21.94 -33.68 22.66
N LEU A 352 -22.91 -33.40 23.53
CA LEU A 352 -23.31 -34.27 24.63
C LEU A 352 -24.24 -35.41 24.18
N TRP A 353 -25.15 -35.13 23.25
CA TRP A 353 -26.16 -36.09 22.78
C TRP A 353 -25.56 -37.15 21.85
N ALA A 354 -24.79 -36.74 20.85
CA ALA A 354 -24.23 -37.63 19.85
C ALA A 354 -22.74 -37.88 20.08
N ARG A 355 -22.40 -39.02 20.69
CA ARG A 355 -20.99 -39.40 20.87
C ARG A 355 -20.30 -39.70 19.55
N ASP A 356 -21.04 -40.32 18.63
CA ASP A 356 -20.52 -40.86 17.38
C ASP A 356 -20.91 -40.07 16.13
N THR A 357 -21.63 -38.95 16.25
CA THR A 357 -22.03 -38.11 15.11
C THR A 357 -21.14 -36.87 14.98
N ALA A 358 -20.78 -36.48 13.75
CA ALA A 358 -20.01 -35.28 13.50
C ALA A 358 -20.86 -34.02 13.75
N VAL A 359 -20.35 -33.10 14.58
CA VAL A 359 -20.96 -31.78 14.81
C VAL A 359 -19.98 -30.73 14.31
N SER A 360 -20.39 -29.99 13.29
CA SER A 360 -19.66 -28.88 12.70
C SER A 360 -20.41 -27.58 12.93
N PHE A 361 -19.68 -26.49 13.12
CA PHE A 361 -20.29 -25.18 13.33
C PHE A 361 -19.44 -24.05 12.77
N PHE A 362 -20.11 -22.96 12.40
CA PHE A 362 -19.46 -21.74 11.96
C PHE A 362 -20.24 -20.52 12.47
N PHE A 363 -19.52 -19.57 13.04
CA PHE A 363 -20.10 -18.32 13.53
C PHE A 363 -19.47 -17.16 12.76
N SER A 364 -20.27 -16.48 11.96
CA SER A 364 -19.80 -15.36 11.13
C SER A 364 -19.39 -14.18 11.99
N ARG A 365 -18.30 -13.51 11.57
CA ARG A 365 -17.73 -12.36 12.26
C ARG A 365 -17.58 -11.17 11.32
N HIS A 366 -18.41 -10.17 11.51
CA HIS A 366 -18.33 -8.89 10.79
C HIS A 366 -17.00 -8.12 10.91
N ASP A 367 -16.18 -8.41 11.92
CA ASP A 367 -14.89 -7.75 12.17
C ASP A 367 -13.70 -8.48 11.51
N ILE A 368 -13.96 -9.59 10.83
CA ILE A 368 -12.98 -10.37 10.06
C ILE A 368 -13.54 -10.61 8.66
N SER A 369 -12.96 -9.99 7.64
CA SER A 369 -13.43 -10.08 6.25
C SER A 369 -13.47 -11.53 5.72
N GLU A 370 -12.46 -12.33 6.03
CA GLU A 370 -12.40 -13.75 5.66
C GLU A 370 -13.60 -14.55 6.18
N SER A 371 -14.17 -14.16 7.33
CA SER A 371 -15.30 -14.86 7.94
C SER A 371 -16.62 -14.67 7.18
N LEU A 372 -16.71 -13.68 6.30
CA LEU A 372 -17.93 -13.33 5.55
C LEU A 372 -17.95 -13.93 4.14
N LYS A 373 -16.92 -14.70 3.76
CA LYS A 373 -16.82 -15.38 2.46
C LYS A 373 -17.43 -16.77 2.53
N ALA A 374 -18.28 -17.13 1.55
CA ALA A 374 -18.94 -18.44 1.49
C ALA A 374 -17.94 -19.60 1.45
N GLU A 375 -16.82 -19.41 0.75
CA GLU A 375 -15.73 -20.39 0.68
C GLU A 375 -15.14 -20.72 2.04
N THR A 376 -14.91 -19.73 2.90
CA THR A 376 -14.37 -19.92 4.25
C THR A 376 -15.33 -20.71 5.12
N ILE A 377 -16.63 -20.42 5.02
CA ILE A 377 -17.68 -21.09 5.80
C ILE A 377 -17.74 -22.57 5.45
N ILE A 378 -17.85 -22.88 4.16
CA ILE A 378 -17.90 -24.27 3.68
C ILE A 378 -16.58 -24.99 3.93
N GLY A 379 -15.46 -24.32 3.69
CA GLY A 379 -14.12 -24.86 3.97
C GLY A 379 -13.95 -25.21 5.44
N SER A 380 -14.44 -24.38 6.36
CA SER A 380 -14.38 -24.64 7.80
C SER A 380 -15.29 -25.79 8.23
N ILE A 381 -16.51 -25.88 7.68
CA ILE A 381 -17.41 -27.02 7.90
C ILE A 381 -16.75 -28.31 7.38
N ALA A 382 -16.20 -28.28 6.17
CA ALA A 382 -15.51 -29.41 5.58
C ALA A 382 -14.29 -29.84 6.39
N ARG A 383 -13.46 -28.91 6.87
CA ARG A 383 -12.33 -29.19 7.75
C ARG A 383 -12.77 -29.93 9.01
N GLN A 384 -13.87 -29.51 9.64
CA GLN A 384 -14.39 -30.14 10.85
C GLN A 384 -14.94 -31.56 10.59
N LEU A 385 -15.62 -31.77 9.45
CA LEU A 385 -16.13 -33.08 9.06
C LEU A 385 -14.98 -34.04 8.66
N LEU A 386 -14.04 -33.56 7.84
CA LEU A 386 -12.87 -34.33 7.39
C LEU A 386 -11.89 -34.64 8.53
N GLY A 387 -11.71 -33.70 9.46
CA GLY A 387 -10.84 -33.89 10.63
C GLY A 387 -11.29 -35.06 11.52
N ARG A 388 -12.55 -35.48 11.43
CA ARG A 388 -13.07 -36.67 12.12
C ARG A 388 -12.87 -37.96 11.31
N SER A 389 -13.02 -37.92 9.99
CA SER A 389 -12.89 -39.10 9.13
C SER A 389 -11.44 -39.54 8.90
N PHE A 390 -10.48 -38.63 9.03
CA PHE A 390 -9.04 -38.91 8.94
C PHE A 390 -8.42 -39.55 10.21
N ASP A 391 -9.15 -40.45 10.88
CA ASP A 391 -8.68 -41.17 12.07
C ASP A 391 -7.53 -42.16 11.80
N SER A 392 -6.89 -42.65 12.86
CA SER A 392 -5.72 -43.56 12.79
C SER A 392 -5.93 -44.89 12.04
N THR A 393 -7.16 -45.15 11.60
CA THR A 393 -7.58 -46.30 10.80
C THR A 393 -7.91 -45.96 9.34
N THR A 394 -7.77 -44.70 8.88
CA THR A 394 -7.99 -44.38 7.46
C THR A 394 -7.07 -45.24 6.61
N GLU A 395 -7.65 -46.02 5.70
CA GLU A 395 -6.86 -46.81 4.77
C GLU A 395 -5.94 -45.88 3.96
N PRO A 396 -4.64 -46.19 3.85
CA PRO A 396 -3.68 -45.39 3.07
C PRO A 396 -4.16 -45.11 1.64
N ALA A 397 -4.94 -46.02 1.05
CA ALA A 397 -5.53 -45.91 -0.27
C ALA A 397 -6.52 -44.73 -0.40
N ILE A 398 -7.31 -44.44 0.64
CA ILE A 398 -8.25 -43.31 0.64
C ILE A 398 -7.46 -41.99 0.70
N LEU A 399 -6.39 -41.95 1.49
CA LEU A 399 -5.56 -40.76 1.63
C LEU A 399 -4.81 -40.42 0.33
N GLU A 400 -4.31 -41.42 -0.39
CA GLU A 400 -3.67 -41.25 -1.70
C GLU A 400 -4.66 -40.72 -2.75
N GLN A 401 -5.91 -41.20 -2.74
CA GLN A 401 -6.98 -40.67 -3.60
C GLN A 401 -7.31 -39.21 -3.24
N CYS A 402 -7.39 -38.87 -1.95
CA CYS A 402 -7.59 -37.49 -1.52
C CYS A 402 -6.47 -36.56 -1.98
N GLU A 403 -5.20 -36.99 -1.89
CA GLU A 403 -4.05 -36.21 -2.35
C GLU A 403 -4.09 -35.98 -3.87
N SER A 404 -4.56 -36.98 -4.65
CA SER A 404 -4.72 -36.83 -6.10
C SER A 404 -5.77 -35.76 -6.48
N ILE A 405 -6.84 -35.64 -5.68
CA ILE A 405 -7.92 -34.66 -5.90
C ILE A 405 -7.46 -33.26 -5.51
N GLU A 406 -6.74 -33.12 -4.40
CA GLU A 406 -6.15 -31.85 -3.98
C GLU A 406 -5.27 -31.25 -5.09
N LYS A 407 -4.37 -32.08 -5.66
CA LYS A 407 -3.39 -31.68 -6.69
C LYS A 407 -3.97 -31.49 -8.10
N SER A 408 -5.23 -31.85 -8.33
CA SER A 408 -5.86 -31.72 -9.65
C SER A 408 -6.04 -30.24 -10.04
N SER A 409 -5.53 -29.79 -11.20
CA SER A 409 -5.61 -28.38 -11.62
C SER A 409 -6.93 -28.00 -12.31
N HIS A 410 -7.77 -28.98 -12.65
CA HIS A 410 -8.95 -28.78 -13.51
C HIS A 410 -10.28 -28.55 -12.76
N LEU A 411 -10.31 -28.72 -11.44
CA LEU A 411 -11.50 -28.57 -10.61
C LEU A 411 -11.42 -27.30 -9.76
N ASP A 412 -12.56 -26.63 -9.57
CA ASP A 412 -12.66 -25.51 -8.62
C ASP A 412 -12.54 -26.02 -7.17
N ARG A 413 -12.24 -25.11 -6.24
CA ARG A 413 -11.97 -25.46 -4.83
C ARG A 413 -13.16 -26.16 -4.18
N PHE A 414 -14.38 -25.68 -4.44
CA PHE A 414 -15.59 -26.26 -3.87
C PHE A 414 -15.85 -27.70 -4.38
N THR A 415 -15.72 -27.96 -5.68
CA THR A 415 -15.90 -29.31 -6.23
C THR A 415 -14.87 -30.27 -5.64
N LYS A 416 -13.61 -29.84 -5.46
CA LYS A 416 -12.59 -30.62 -4.76
C LYS A 416 -13.03 -30.97 -3.33
N ILE A 417 -13.48 -29.99 -2.54
CA ILE A 417 -13.97 -30.22 -1.17
C ILE A 417 -15.14 -31.21 -1.15
N LEU A 418 -16.09 -31.08 -2.06
CA LEU A 418 -17.24 -31.95 -2.17
C LEU A 418 -16.84 -33.39 -2.53
N HIS A 419 -15.86 -33.59 -3.42
CA HIS A 419 -15.29 -34.90 -3.71
C HIS A 419 -14.54 -35.51 -2.51
N LEU A 420 -13.75 -34.70 -1.79
CA LEU A 420 -13.05 -35.15 -0.57
C LEU A 420 -14.04 -35.63 0.49
N LEU A 421 -15.11 -34.88 0.73
CA LEU A 421 -16.15 -35.26 1.69
C LEU A 421 -16.86 -36.55 1.31
N LYS A 422 -17.20 -36.73 0.02
CA LYS A 422 -17.82 -37.97 -0.51
C LYS A 422 -16.94 -39.21 -0.28
N LEU A 423 -15.65 -39.10 -0.55
CA LEU A 423 -14.68 -40.19 -0.34
C LEU A 423 -14.58 -40.57 1.13
N SER A 424 -14.62 -39.58 2.02
CA SER A 424 -14.47 -39.80 3.45
C SER A 424 -15.74 -40.29 4.15
N ASN A 425 -16.93 -40.07 3.58
CA ASN A 425 -18.22 -40.46 4.16
C ASN A 425 -18.83 -41.70 3.47
N SER A 426 -18.02 -42.73 3.20
CA SER A 426 -18.49 -43.97 2.56
C SER A 426 -19.45 -44.79 3.44
N THR A 427 -19.57 -44.47 4.73
CA THR A 427 -20.44 -45.15 5.71
C THR A 427 -21.86 -44.57 5.80
N GLY A 428 -22.12 -43.41 5.18
CA GLY A 428 -23.43 -42.75 5.20
C GLY A 428 -23.80 -42.15 6.57
N GLU A 429 -22.79 -41.91 7.42
CA GLU A 429 -22.99 -41.35 8.76
C GLU A 429 -23.61 -39.95 8.70
N ARG A 430 -24.59 -39.73 9.57
CA ARG A 430 -25.24 -38.43 9.73
C ARG A 430 -24.25 -37.40 10.26
N ALA A 431 -24.41 -36.14 9.86
CA ALA A 431 -23.65 -35.02 10.40
C ALA A 431 -24.56 -33.81 10.68
N PHE A 432 -24.13 -32.93 11.59
CA PHE A 432 -24.76 -31.65 11.89
C PHE A 432 -23.88 -30.48 11.45
N ALA A 433 -24.47 -29.47 10.82
CA ALA A 433 -23.82 -28.21 10.50
C ALA A 433 -24.64 -27.02 11.01
N LEU A 434 -24.07 -26.23 11.92
CA LEU A 434 -24.74 -25.06 12.49
C LEU A 434 -24.04 -23.78 12.02
N VAL A 435 -24.77 -22.88 11.35
CA VAL A 435 -24.22 -21.65 10.76
C VAL A 435 -24.92 -20.43 11.33
N ASP A 436 -24.15 -19.53 11.95
CA ASP A 436 -24.64 -18.28 12.51
C ASP A 436 -24.19 -17.07 11.69
N GLY A 437 -25.03 -16.02 11.68
CA GLY A 437 -24.74 -14.74 11.03
C GLY A 437 -24.92 -14.76 9.51
N PHE A 438 -25.84 -15.58 9.00
CA PHE A 438 -26.09 -15.70 7.57
C PHE A 438 -26.63 -14.39 6.94
N ASP A 439 -27.26 -13.53 7.75
CA ASP A 439 -27.65 -12.17 7.37
C ASP A 439 -26.47 -11.20 7.21
N GLU A 440 -25.29 -11.51 7.74
CA GLU A 440 -24.09 -10.66 7.65
C GLU A 440 -23.37 -10.76 6.30
N LEU A 441 -23.64 -11.81 5.51
CA LEU A 441 -23.03 -11.99 4.19
C LEU A 441 -23.64 -11.03 3.16
N GLU A 442 -22.82 -10.60 2.20
CA GLU A 442 -23.29 -9.94 0.99
C GLU A 442 -24.24 -10.86 0.19
N GLU A 443 -25.13 -10.27 -0.60
CA GLU A 443 -26.17 -11.03 -1.32
C GLU A 443 -25.59 -12.11 -2.25
N THR A 444 -24.49 -11.81 -2.94
CA THR A 444 -23.77 -12.73 -3.84
C THR A 444 -23.13 -13.92 -3.12
N GLU A 445 -22.46 -13.65 -2.00
CA GLU A 445 -21.84 -14.66 -1.14
C GLU A 445 -22.90 -15.54 -0.49
N ARG A 446 -24.00 -14.94 -0.04
CA ARG A 446 -25.14 -15.63 0.57
C ARG A 446 -25.79 -16.63 -0.39
N ASP A 447 -26.06 -16.22 -1.63
CA ASP A 447 -26.61 -17.09 -2.66
C ASP A 447 -25.65 -18.24 -3.01
N THR A 448 -24.34 -17.96 -2.97
CA THR A 448 -23.30 -18.95 -3.19
C THR A 448 -23.23 -19.97 -2.07
N LEU A 449 -23.33 -19.53 -0.81
CA LEU A 449 -23.40 -20.41 0.35
C LEU A 449 -24.62 -21.33 0.32
N LEU A 450 -25.81 -20.82 -0.04
CA LEU A 450 -27.02 -21.65 -0.15
C LEU A 450 -26.88 -22.74 -1.19
N ARG A 451 -26.30 -22.41 -2.34
CA ARG A 451 -26.03 -23.37 -3.41
C ARG A 451 -25.12 -24.48 -2.90
N TYR A 452 -24.01 -24.10 -2.25
CA TYR A 452 -23.05 -25.05 -1.68
C TYR A 452 -23.65 -25.94 -0.59
N LEU A 453 -24.42 -25.38 0.34
CA LEU A 453 -25.11 -26.17 1.39
C LEU A 453 -26.15 -27.13 0.79
N SER A 454 -26.88 -26.70 -0.24
CA SER A 454 -27.84 -27.57 -0.94
C SER A 454 -27.13 -28.74 -1.65
N GLU A 455 -26.00 -28.50 -2.31
CA GLU A 455 -25.22 -29.54 -2.96
C GLU A 455 -24.59 -30.51 -1.93
N LEU A 456 -24.19 -30.01 -0.77
CA LEU A 456 -23.73 -30.87 0.34
C LEU A 456 -24.87 -31.76 0.88
N GLN A 457 -26.10 -31.24 1.04
CA GLN A 457 -27.24 -32.06 1.49
C GLN A 457 -27.70 -33.12 0.49
N GLN A 458 -27.40 -32.95 -0.80
CA GLN A 458 -27.64 -33.96 -1.83
C GLN A 458 -26.62 -35.10 -1.79
N THR A 459 -25.47 -34.89 -1.16
CA THR A 459 -24.32 -35.80 -1.19
C THR A 459 -24.04 -36.45 0.16
N LEU A 460 -24.41 -35.79 1.26
CA LEU A 460 -24.23 -36.25 2.64
C LEU A 460 -25.58 -36.21 3.38
N THR A 461 -25.75 -37.08 4.38
CA THR A 461 -26.86 -37.05 5.35
C THR A 461 -26.63 -35.93 6.37
N LEU A 462 -26.92 -34.69 5.97
CA LEU A 462 -26.56 -33.47 6.69
C LEU A 462 -27.78 -32.70 7.23
N SER A 463 -27.83 -32.55 8.55
CA SER A 463 -28.79 -31.72 9.26
C SER A 463 -28.23 -30.31 9.48
N ILE A 464 -28.83 -29.31 8.82
CA ILE A 464 -28.35 -27.92 8.85
C ILE A 464 -29.21 -27.09 9.79
N CYS A 465 -28.59 -26.24 10.61
CA CYS A 465 -29.28 -25.18 11.35
C CYS A 465 -28.70 -23.80 11.00
N ILE A 466 -29.54 -22.84 10.64
CA ILE A 466 -29.14 -21.48 10.26
C ILE A 466 -29.88 -20.45 11.13
N THR A 467 -29.18 -19.44 11.62
CA THR A 467 -29.81 -18.26 12.25
C THR A 467 -29.86 -17.08 11.29
N LEU A 468 -30.98 -16.36 11.31
CA LEU A 468 -31.25 -15.21 10.46
C LEU A 468 -31.83 -14.05 11.26
N ARG A 469 -31.50 -12.82 10.85
CA ARG A 469 -32.22 -11.64 11.28
C ARG A 469 -33.44 -11.40 10.41
N HIS A 470 -34.58 -11.09 11.05
CA HIS A 470 -35.77 -10.64 10.34
C HIS A 470 -35.58 -9.15 9.99
N ASP A 471 -35.34 -8.83 8.72
CA ASP A 471 -35.33 -7.45 8.23
C ASP A 471 -36.64 -7.16 7.49
N PRO A 472 -37.48 -6.20 7.94
CA PRO A 472 -38.75 -5.91 7.28
C PRO A 472 -38.59 -5.35 5.85
N ASN A 473 -37.42 -4.83 5.49
CA ASN A 473 -37.14 -4.19 4.19
C ASN A 473 -36.50 -5.11 3.14
N SER A 474 -36.05 -6.31 3.52
CA SER A 474 -35.48 -7.30 2.60
C SER A 474 -35.88 -8.71 3.06
N PRO A 475 -37.12 -9.15 2.79
CA PRO A 475 -37.53 -10.51 3.10
C PRO A 475 -36.68 -11.48 2.27
N LEU A 476 -35.85 -12.24 2.95
CA LEU A 476 -35.04 -13.31 2.36
C LEU A 476 -35.94 -14.26 1.55
N LYS A 477 -35.80 -14.24 0.22
CA LYS A 477 -36.45 -15.20 -0.68
C LYS A 477 -35.66 -16.52 -0.69
N ILE A 478 -35.60 -17.20 0.44
CA ILE A 478 -35.03 -18.56 0.47
C ILE A 478 -36.01 -19.47 -0.27
N LYS A 479 -35.58 -20.06 -1.39
CA LYS A 479 -36.34 -21.14 -2.02
C LYS A 479 -36.26 -22.35 -1.07
N PRO A 480 -37.38 -22.80 -0.46
CA PRO A 480 -37.34 -23.92 0.46
C PRO A 480 -36.90 -25.18 -0.30
N SER A 481 -35.70 -25.67 -0.03
CA SER A 481 -35.28 -27.01 -0.41
C SER A 481 -35.90 -28.04 0.54
N MET A 482 -35.82 -29.33 0.16
CA MET A 482 -36.45 -30.47 0.84
C MET A 482 -36.28 -30.39 2.37
N GLY A 483 -37.40 -30.36 3.10
CA GLY A 483 -37.42 -30.47 4.57
C GLY A 483 -37.00 -29.23 5.37
N THR A 484 -37.10 -28.01 4.79
CA THR A 484 -36.80 -26.76 5.50
C THR A 484 -37.95 -26.34 6.43
N THR A 485 -37.65 -26.14 7.72
CA THR A 485 -38.55 -25.56 8.73
C THR A 485 -38.04 -24.18 9.15
N ILE A 486 -38.87 -23.14 9.03
CA ILE A 486 -38.55 -21.78 9.49
C ILE A 486 -39.36 -21.50 10.76
N THR A 487 -38.66 -21.24 11.86
CA THR A 487 -39.26 -21.00 13.18
C THR A 487 -38.80 -19.65 13.75
N PRO A 488 -39.69 -18.81 14.30
CA PRO A 488 -39.26 -17.63 15.03
C PRO A 488 -38.53 -17.99 16.33
N MET A 489 -37.67 -17.10 16.82
CA MET A 489 -37.02 -17.26 18.11
C MET A 489 -38.06 -17.44 19.23
N PRO A 490 -37.83 -18.36 20.19
CA PRO A 490 -38.71 -18.55 21.34
C PRO A 490 -38.86 -17.27 22.18
N ASP A 491 -39.98 -17.13 22.88
CA ASP A 491 -40.17 -16.02 23.82
C ASP A 491 -39.11 -16.09 24.94
N ASN A 492 -38.30 -15.04 25.03
CA ASN A 492 -37.15 -14.94 25.91
C ASN A 492 -37.39 -14.06 27.14
N ALA A 493 -38.62 -13.57 27.36
CA ALA A 493 -38.93 -12.65 28.46
C ALA A 493 -38.54 -13.19 29.86
N CYS A 494 -38.79 -14.48 30.11
CA CYS A 494 -38.45 -15.14 31.38
C CYS A 494 -36.93 -15.30 31.59
N GLU A 495 -36.18 -15.59 30.53
CA GLU A 495 -34.71 -15.66 30.62
C GLU A 495 -34.09 -14.27 30.79
N ILE A 496 -34.65 -13.22 30.16
CA ILE A 496 -34.22 -11.84 30.38
C ILE A 496 -34.46 -11.45 31.84
N GLU A 497 -35.60 -11.79 32.44
CA GLU A 497 -35.86 -11.52 33.86
C GLU A 497 -34.84 -12.22 34.76
N THR A 498 -34.60 -13.51 34.52
CA THR A 498 -33.62 -14.30 35.27
C THR A 498 -32.21 -13.72 35.12
N PHE A 499 -31.84 -13.34 33.90
CA PHE A 499 -30.57 -12.70 33.57
C PHE A 499 -30.40 -11.36 34.29
N VAL A 500 -31.38 -10.46 34.19
CA VAL A 500 -31.37 -9.14 34.83
C VAL A 500 -31.25 -9.29 36.34
N ALA A 501 -32.01 -10.19 36.96
CA ALA A 501 -31.94 -10.43 38.40
C ALA A 501 -30.54 -10.93 38.83
N GLN A 502 -29.97 -11.89 38.11
CA GLN A 502 -28.63 -12.42 38.40
C GLN A 502 -27.54 -11.36 38.20
N GLU A 503 -27.63 -10.57 37.13
CA GLU A 503 -26.64 -9.56 36.80
C GLU A 503 -26.71 -8.36 37.77
N LEU A 504 -27.91 -7.95 38.21
CA LEU A 504 -28.06 -6.95 39.27
C LEU A 504 -27.49 -7.45 40.60
N MET A 505 -27.79 -8.69 41.01
CA MET A 505 -27.18 -9.29 42.20
C MET A 505 -25.66 -9.27 42.11
N ARG A 506 -25.10 -9.63 40.95
CA ARG A 506 -23.66 -9.58 40.69
C ARG A 506 -23.10 -8.17 40.81
N CYS A 507 -23.77 -7.18 40.23
CA CYS A 507 -23.33 -5.79 40.29
C CYS A 507 -23.30 -5.27 41.73
N VAL A 508 -24.26 -5.68 42.56
CA VAL A 508 -24.29 -5.36 44.00
C VAL A 508 -23.19 -6.09 44.77
N GLU A 509 -23.04 -7.41 44.59
CA GLU A 509 -22.00 -8.22 45.23
C GLU A 509 -20.58 -7.73 44.89
N SER A 510 -20.35 -7.37 43.63
CA SER A 510 -19.09 -6.83 43.13
C SER A 510 -18.86 -5.35 43.47
N ARG A 511 -19.82 -4.71 44.16
CA ARG A 511 -19.84 -3.28 44.49
C ARG A 511 -19.74 -2.35 43.27
N LYS A 512 -20.08 -2.85 42.08
CA LYS A 512 -20.20 -2.04 40.86
C LYS A 512 -21.46 -1.18 40.88
N LEU A 513 -22.54 -1.69 41.48
CA LEU A 513 -23.77 -0.96 41.71
C LEU A 513 -23.94 -0.78 43.22
N VAL A 514 -23.84 0.46 43.67
CA VAL A 514 -24.04 0.81 45.08
C VAL A 514 -25.40 1.47 45.20
N VAL A 515 -26.38 0.73 45.73
CA VAL A 515 -27.74 1.23 45.96
C VAL A 515 -27.96 1.39 47.46
N ARG A 516 -28.49 2.54 47.89
CA ARG A 516 -28.83 2.77 49.31
C ARG A 516 -30.26 2.36 49.63
N ASP A 517 -31.14 2.42 48.62
CA ASP A 517 -32.54 2.02 48.71
C ASP A 517 -32.82 0.67 48.02
N ILE A 518 -33.14 -0.36 48.80
CA ILE A 518 -33.39 -1.72 48.28
C ILE A 518 -34.59 -1.76 47.32
N THR A 519 -35.58 -0.87 47.48
CA THR A 519 -36.75 -0.82 46.58
C THR A 519 -36.37 -0.45 45.15
N LEU A 520 -35.31 0.34 44.98
CA LEU A 520 -34.79 0.74 43.67
C LEU A 520 -34.29 -0.45 42.85
N LEU A 521 -33.81 -1.54 43.48
CA LEU A 521 -33.40 -2.75 42.77
C LEU A 521 -34.59 -3.45 42.10
N SER A 522 -35.75 -3.44 42.78
CA SER A 522 -37.01 -3.95 42.22
C SER A 522 -37.51 -3.06 41.08
N ASP A 523 -37.40 -1.74 41.22
CA ASP A 523 -37.77 -0.77 40.18
C ASP A 523 -36.92 -0.94 38.92
N ILE A 524 -35.59 -1.07 39.08
CA ILE A 524 -34.67 -1.33 37.97
C ILE A 524 -35.06 -2.63 37.26
N ARG A 525 -35.30 -3.72 38.01
CA ARG A 525 -35.67 -5.02 37.43
C ARG A 525 -36.95 -4.92 36.60
N ASN A 526 -37.99 -4.30 37.15
CA ASN A 526 -39.29 -4.19 36.47
C ASN A 526 -39.20 -3.31 35.22
N ALA A 527 -38.51 -2.17 35.29
CA ALA A 527 -38.33 -1.27 34.15
C ALA A 527 -37.55 -1.94 33.01
N LEU A 528 -36.43 -2.60 33.33
CA LEU A 528 -35.63 -3.31 32.34
C LEU A 528 -36.38 -4.49 31.70
N GLN A 529 -37.21 -5.19 32.47
CA GLN A 529 -38.03 -6.28 31.93
C GLN A 529 -39.05 -5.76 30.91
N MET A 530 -39.83 -4.74 31.28
CA MET A 530 -40.89 -4.18 30.42
C MET A 530 -40.33 -3.56 29.13
N ASP A 531 -39.23 -2.81 29.24
CA ASP A 531 -38.68 -2.05 28.11
C ASP A 531 -37.67 -2.83 27.26
N SER A 532 -37.24 -4.02 27.69
CA SER A 532 -36.27 -4.84 26.93
C SER A 532 -36.78 -5.29 25.56
N GLN A 533 -38.10 -5.44 25.38
CA GLN A 533 -38.74 -5.93 24.14
C GLN A 533 -38.09 -7.20 23.56
N GLY A 534 -37.53 -8.06 24.41
CA GLY A 534 -36.84 -9.29 23.99
C GLY A 534 -35.38 -9.11 23.56
N MET A 535 -34.73 -7.97 23.86
CA MET A 535 -33.34 -7.67 23.50
C MET A 535 -32.39 -7.78 24.71
N PHE A 536 -31.61 -8.86 24.78
CA PHE A 536 -30.57 -9.03 25.83
C PHE A 536 -29.49 -7.95 25.77
N LEU A 537 -29.03 -7.60 24.56
CA LEU A 537 -28.00 -6.56 24.37
C LEU A 537 -28.44 -5.21 24.95
N TRP A 538 -29.70 -4.85 24.77
CA TRP A 538 -30.24 -3.62 25.35
C TRP A 538 -30.20 -3.67 26.89
N ALA A 539 -30.65 -4.78 27.49
CA ALA A 539 -30.65 -4.96 28.94
C ALA A 539 -29.23 -4.87 29.53
N VAL A 540 -28.24 -5.52 28.92
CA VAL A 540 -26.83 -5.45 29.33
C VAL A 540 -26.33 -4.01 29.31
N LEU A 541 -26.54 -3.29 28.20
CA LEU A 541 -26.07 -1.91 28.04
C LEU A 541 -26.76 -0.96 29.03
N GLN A 542 -28.05 -1.17 29.33
CA GLN A 542 -28.73 -0.38 30.36
C GLN A 542 -28.24 -0.69 31.76
N ILE A 543 -28.01 -1.96 32.13
CA ILE A 543 -27.47 -2.31 33.46
C ILE A 543 -26.11 -1.65 33.67
N GLU A 544 -25.19 -1.75 32.70
CA GLU A 544 -23.87 -1.11 32.80
C GLU A 544 -23.98 0.42 32.85
N SER A 545 -24.89 0.99 32.06
CA SER A 545 -25.23 2.41 32.09
C SER A 545 -25.76 2.86 33.46
N LEU A 546 -26.58 2.06 34.13
CA LEU A 546 -27.10 2.32 35.48
C LEU A 546 -26.01 2.14 36.55
N CYS A 547 -25.13 1.15 36.41
CA CYS A 547 -23.99 0.95 37.32
C CYS A 547 -23.00 2.11 37.30
N SER A 548 -22.92 2.86 36.20
CA SER A 548 -22.07 4.04 36.09
C SER A 548 -22.59 5.27 36.84
N MET A 549 -23.79 5.20 37.44
CA MET A 549 -24.45 6.34 38.07
C MET A 549 -24.00 6.53 39.51
N GLU A 550 -23.72 7.78 39.87
CA GLU A 550 -23.15 8.12 41.19
C GLU A 550 -24.20 8.25 42.30
N THR A 551 -25.48 8.42 41.96
CA THR A 551 -26.56 8.64 42.94
C THR A 551 -27.84 7.88 42.61
N ASP A 552 -28.57 7.43 43.64
CA ASP A 552 -29.88 6.80 43.52
C ASP A 552 -30.90 7.70 42.78
N ASN A 553 -30.78 9.03 42.92
CA ASN A 553 -31.61 9.98 42.17
C ASN A 553 -31.28 10.00 40.67
N ALA A 554 -29.99 9.93 40.31
CA ALA A 554 -29.58 9.81 38.91
C ALA A 554 -30.08 8.50 38.29
N ILE A 555 -30.09 7.40 39.06
CA ILE A 555 -30.66 6.11 38.63
C ILE A 555 -32.16 6.25 38.35
N ARG A 556 -32.94 6.86 39.26
CA ARG A 556 -34.39 7.08 39.05
C ARG A 556 -34.68 7.94 37.81
N LEU A 557 -34.00 9.06 37.64
CA LEU A 557 -34.11 9.91 36.45
C LEU A 557 -33.72 9.17 35.16
N ALA A 558 -32.81 8.19 35.26
CA ALA A 558 -32.41 7.39 34.12
C ALA A 558 -33.45 6.36 33.71
N LEU A 559 -34.16 5.79 34.69
CA LEU A 559 -35.26 4.85 34.52
C LEU A 559 -36.48 5.54 33.90
N GLU A 560 -36.80 6.76 34.31
CA GLU A 560 -37.91 7.56 33.72
C GLU A 560 -37.68 7.86 32.23
N ASN A 561 -36.40 8.00 31.82
CA ASN A 561 -36.01 8.32 30.45
C ASN A 561 -35.17 7.19 29.82
N LEU A 562 -35.68 5.95 29.85
CA LEU A 562 -35.03 4.82 29.18
C LEU A 562 -35.20 4.91 27.66
N PRO A 563 -34.12 4.68 26.88
CA PRO A 563 -34.22 4.62 25.43
C PRO A 563 -35.00 3.37 24.99
N LYS A 564 -35.96 3.54 24.07
CA LYS A 564 -36.80 2.42 23.59
C LYS A 564 -36.10 1.52 22.56
N GLY A 565 -35.03 2.01 21.93
CA GLY A 565 -34.26 1.29 20.92
C GLY A 565 -32.75 1.30 21.16
N LEU A 566 -32.04 0.50 20.35
CA LEU A 566 -30.58 0.42 20.38
C LEU A 566 -29.87 1.69 19.87
N PRO A 567 -30.32 2.37 18.79
CA PRO A 567 -29.68 3.62 18.33
C PRO A 567 -29.67 4.72 19.40
N GLU A 568 -30.80 4.94 20.09
CA GLU A 568 -30.90 5.92 21.17
C GLU A 568 -30.06 5.51 22.38
N THR A 569 -29.94 4.20 22.63
CA THR A 569 -29.04 3.65 23.66
C THR A 569 -27.58 3.98 23.35
N PHE A 570 -27.14 3.75 22.11
CA PHE A 570 -25.76 4.06 21.69
C PHE A 570 -25.49 5.56 21.79
N GLU A 571 -26.41 6.40 21.34
CA GLU A 571 -26.30 7.85 21.46
C GLU A 571 -26.16 8.30 22.91
N ARG A 572 -27.01 7.76 23.80
CA ARG A 572 -26.98 8.07 25.23
C ARG A 572 -25.63 7.72 25.87
N ILE A 573 -25.04 6.58 25.50
CA ILE A 573 -23.72 6.16 26.01
C ILE A 573 -22.62 7.10 25.51
N LEU A 574 -22.63 7.43 24.21
CA LEU A 574 -21.64 8.34 23.61
C LEU A 574 -21.73 9.75 24.19
N GLN A 575 -22.94 10.31 24.37
CA GLN A 575 -23.13 11.66 24.91
C GLN A 575 -22.70 11.77 26.39
N ARG A 576 -22.91 10.74 27.20
CA ARG A 576 -22.53 10.74 28.63
C ARG A 576 -21.04 10.88 28.84
N SER A 577 -20.25 10.17 28.04
CA SER A 577 -18.78 10.22 28.11
C SER A 577 -18.18 11.61 27.89
N LYS A 578 -18.92 12.53 27.25
CA LYS A 578 -18.49 13.91 27.00
C LYS A 578 -18.66 14.81 28.23
N LYS A 579 -19.55 14.46 29.16
CA LYS A 579 -19.82 15.24 30.38
C LYS A 579 -18.79 15.00 31.49
N THR A 580 -18.06 13.89 31.45
CA THR A 580 -17.05 13.50 32.45
C THR A 580 -15.66 14.11 32.21
N GLY A 581 -15.59 15.44 31.98
CA GLY A 581 -14.45 16.33 32.25
C GLY A 581 -12.98 15.96 31.93
N SER A 582 -12.66 14.86 31.25
CA SER A 582 -11.29 14.32 31.18
C SER A 582 -10.64 14.45 29.80
N SER A 583 -9.99 15.59 29.53
CA SER A 583 -8.94 15.78 28.49
C SER A 583 -9.39 15.50 27.02
N PRO A 584 -8.54 15.66 25.96
CA PRO A 584 -9.02 15.61 24.58
C PRO A 584 -9.71 14.27 24.30
N SER A 585 -10.87 14.33 23.63
CA SER A 585 -11.76 13.18 23.41
C SER A 585 -11.07 12.11 22.55
N TYR A 586 -10.38 11.16 23.19
CA TYR A 586 -9.88 9.93 22.55
C TYR A 586 -11.02 9.01 22.08
N GLN A 587 -12.26 9.30 22.47
CA GLN A 587 -13.44 8.53 22.09
C GLN A 587 -13.57 8.40 20.57
N ARG A 588 -13.51 9.53 19.85
CA ARG A 588 -13.67 9.51 18.39
C ARG A 588 -12.53 8.76 17.69
N PRO A 589 -11.24 9.02 17.99
CA PRO A 589 -10.13 8.23 17.45
C PRO A 589 -10.26 6.73 17.73
N ILE A 590 -10.65 6.32 18.95
CA ILE A 590 -10.81 4.89 19.28
C ILE A 590 -11.89 4.26 18.41
N LEU A 591 -13.06 4.89 18.32
CA LEU A 591 -14.19 4.36 17.54
C LEU A 591 -13.87 4.35 16.03
N GLU A 592 -13.17 5.38 15.52
CA GLU A 592 -12.67 5.42 14.15
C GLU A 592 -11.74 4.22 13.87
N LEU A 593 -10.71 4.01 14.69
CA LEU A 593 -9.75 2.91 14.49
C LEU A 593 -10.40 1.53 14.61
N LEU A 594 -11.26 1.30 15.61
CA LEU A 594 -11.94 0.02 15.79
C LEU A 594 -13.00 -0.25 14.70
N SER A 595 -13.57 0.79 14.09
CA SER A 595 -14.58 0.62 13.03
C SER A 595 -13.98 0.12 11.72
N VAL A 596 -12.76 0.57 11.38
CA VAL A 596 -12.11 0.25 10.09
C VAL A 596 -11.10 -0.89 10.16
N ALA A 597 -10.65 -1.27 11.36
CA ALA A 597 -9.61 -2.28 11.50
C ALA A 597 -9.98 -3.62 10.83
N GLN A 598 -9.08 -4.19 10.03
CA GLN A 598 -9.27 -5.48 9.31
C GLN A 598 -9.25 -6.72 10.20
N ARG A 599 -8.68 -6.60 11.40
CA ARG A 599 -8.78 -7.59 12.48
C ARG A 599 -8.88 -6.85 13.81
N PRO A 600 -9.40 -7.50 14.86
CA PRO A 600 -9.38 -6.94 16.21
C PRO A 600 -7.96 -6.53 16.63
N LEU A 601 -7.82 -5.29 17.06
CA LEU A 601 -6.55 -4.76 17.58
C LEU A 601 -6.37 -5.21 19.03
N THR A 602 -5.17 -5.62 19.41
CA THR A 602 -4.84 -5.83 20.83
C THR A 602 -4.84 -4.50 21.59
N VAL A 603 -4.99 -4.56 22.91
CA VAL A 603 -4.89 -3.38 23.77
C VAL A 603 -3.54 -2.67 23.58
N ASP A 604 -2.44 -3.41 23.41
CA ASP A 604 -1.13 -2.82 23.16
C ASP A 604 -0.99 -2.20 21.77
N GLU A 605 -1.54 -2.85 20.73
CA GLU A 605 -1.57 -2.32 19.37
C GLU A 605 -2.33 -0.99 19.29
N LEU A 606 -3.52 -0.92 19.90
CA LEU A 606 -4.28 0.33 19.94
C LEU A 606 -3.56 1.41 20.76
N ARG A 607 -2.92 1.03 21.87
CA ARG A 607 -2.12 1.96 22.69
C ARG A 607 -1.01 2.61 21.88
N GLU A 608 -0.26 1.81 21.12
CA GLU A 608 0.77 2.33 20.22
C GLU A 608 0.16 3.20 19.12
N ALA A 609 -0.88 2.72 18.43
CA ALA A 609 -1.53 3.45 17.33
C ALA A 609 -2.06 4.83 17.76
N LEU A 610 -2.73 4.93 18.92
CA LEU A 610 -3.22 6.20 19.47
C LEU A 610 -2.10 7.15 19.92
N SER A 611 -0.90 6.63 20.15
CA SER A 611 0.28 7.42 20.55
C SER A 611 1.03 7.98 19.33
N VAL A 612 0.67 7.57 18.10
CA VAL A 612 1.25 8.08 16.85
C VAL A 612 0.57 9.39 16.47
N LEU A 613 1.39 10.41 16.18
CA LEU A 613 0.93 11.67 15.59
C LEU A 613 1.21 11.63 14.09
N PRO A 614 0.17 11.54 13.22
CA PRO A 614 0.38 11.49 11.76
C PRO A 614 1.27 12.64 11.27
N GLY A 615 2.32 12.31 10.52
CA GLY A 615 3.30 13.26 9.99
C GLY A 615 4.61 13.39 10.80
N ASP A 616 4.63 13.03 12.09
CA ASP A 616 5.84 13.08 12.91
C ASP A 616 6.62 11.76 12.84
N THR A 617 7.80 11.76 12.23
CA THR A 617 8.63 10.54 12.05
C THR A 617 9.58 10.25 13.21
N ASN A 618 9.51 11.03 14.30
CA ASN A 618 10.32 10.81 15.49
C ASN A 618 9.54 9.97 16.53
N TRP A 619 9.94 8.70 16.68
CA TRP A 619 9.41 7.86 17.75
C TRP A 619 9.91 8.34 19.12
N ASP A 620 8.96 8.71 19.98
CA ASP A 620 9.22 9.09 21.36
C ASP A 620 8.42 8.18 22.32
N PRO A 621 9.09 7.26 23.04
CA PRO A 621 8.44 6.38 24.03
C PRO A 621 7.69 7.14 25.13
N SER A 622 8.05 8.40 25.41
CA SER A 622 7.37 9.21 26.45
C SER A 622 5.92 9.57 26.09
N ARG A 623 5.56 9.48 24.80
CA ARG A 623 4.20 9.72 24.30
C ARG A 623 3.26 8.53 24.47
N LEU A 624 3.78 7.35 24.84
CA LEU A 624 2.97 6.16 25.07
C LEU A 624 1.93 6.39 26.17
N LEU A 625 0.68 6.06 25.88
CA LEU A 625 -0.41 6.21 26.85
C LEU A 625 -0.20 5.30 28.06
N ASN A 626 -0.06 5.90 29.25
CA ASN A 626 0.23 5.16 30.48
C ASN A 626 -0.90 4.22 30.95
N ASN A 627 -2.16 4.64 30.80
CA ASN A 627 -3.32 3.87 31.25
C ASN A 627 -4.41 3.84 30.18
N ILE A 628 -4.24 2.96 29.20
CA ILE A 628 -5.23 2.76 28.14
C ILE A 628 -6.59 2.32 28.68
N MET A 629 -6.66 1.57 29.79
CA MET A 629 -7.93 1.12 30.37
C MET A 629 -8.80 2.30 30.81
N LYS A 630 -8.20 3.35 31.39
CA LYS A 630 -8.91 4.59 31.74
C LYS A 630 -9.38 5.35 30.49
N ILE A 631 -8.63 5.27 29.40
CA ILE A 631 -8.99 5.93 28.14
C ILE A 631 -10.14 5.18 27.47
N LEU A 632 -10.09 3.85 27.41
CA LEU A 632 -11.17 3.02 26.85
C LEU A 632 -12.51 3.23 27.56
N ALA A 633 -12.49 3.61 28.84
CA ALA A 633 -13.70 3.98 29.58
C ALA A 633 -14.48 5.15 28.93
N CYS A 634 -13.85 6.00 28.10
CA CYS A 634 -14.56 7.06 27.36
C CYS A 634 -15.49 6.51 26.28
N CYS A 635 -15.28 5.29 25.80
CA CYS A 635 -16.20 4.63 24.86
C CYS A 635 -17.38 3.96 25.58
N GLY A 636 -17.42 4.03 26.92
CA GLY A 636 -18.45 3.39 27.74
C GLY A 636 -18.50 1.88 27.51
N SER A 637 -19.70 1.33 27.60
CA SER A 637 -19.99 -0.09 27.36
C SER A 637 -20.04 -0.49 25.88
N LEU A 638 -19.63 0.38 24.95
CA LEU A 638 -19.65 0.05 23.51
C LEU A 638 -18.42 -0.72 23.04
N VAL A 639 -17.33 -0.68 23.81
CA VAL A 639 -16.08 -1.39 23.52
C VAL A 639 -15.81 -2.41 24.63
N CYS A 640 -15.60 -3.66 24.24
CA CYS A 640 -15.22 -4.74 25.15
C CYS A 640 -13.80 -5.22 24.87
N ILE A 641 -13.17 -5.78 25.91
CA ILE A 641 -11.87 -6.44 25.80
C ILE A 641 -12.11 -7.94 25.91
N ASP A 642 -11.68 -8.68 24.90
CA ASP A 642 -11.68 -10.13 24.96
C ASP A 642 -10.73 -10.60 26.06
N GLU A 643 -11.26 -11.35 27.02
CA GLU A 643 -10.46 -11.83 28.13
C GLU A 643 -9.33 -12.76 27.66
N GLU A 644 -9.48 -13.59 26.62
CA GLU A 644 -8.41 -14.54 26.22
C GLU A 644 -7.36 -13.90 25.32
N GLU A 645 -7.79 -13.20 24.28
CA GLU A 645 -6.90 -12.67 23.25
C GLU A 645 -6.41 -11.25 23.57
N LEU A 646 -6.96 -10.59 24.60
CA LEU A 646 -6.70 -9.19 24.94
C LEU A 646 -6.90 -8.27 23.73
N THR A 647 -7.86 -8.62 22.87
CA THR A 647 -8.27 -7.87 21.69
C THR A 647 -9.48 -7.00 21.99
N LEU A 648 -9.50 -5.79 21.42
CA LEU A 648 -10.56 -4.82 21.55
C LEU A 648 -11.62 -5.04 20.48
N ARG A 649 -12.89 -5.03 20.88
CA ARG A 649 -14.02 -5.21 19.97
C ARG A 649 -15.13 -4.24 20.31
N LEU A 650 -15.93 -3.95 19.30
CA LEU A 650 -17.24 -3.35 19.52
C LEU A 650 -18.16 -4.43 20.10
N VAL A 651 -19.00 -4.07 21.07
CA VAL A 651 -19.88 -5.05 21.75
C VAL A 651 -20.83 -5.75 20.78
N HIS A 652 -21.20 -5.09 19.68
CA HIS A 652 -22.00 -5.70 18.62
C HIS A 652 -21.79 -5.00 17.27
N HIS A 653 -21.98 -5.71 16.14
CA HIS A 653 -21.86 -5.15 14.79
C HIS A 653 -22.76 -3.93 14.56
N SER A 654 -23.93 -3.92 15.18
CA SER A 654 -24.88 -2.80 15.08
C SER A 654 -24.30 -1.48 15.59
N VAL A 655 -23.30 -1.50 16.49
CA VAL A 655 -22.57 -0.29 16.89
C VAL A 655 -21.78 0.26 15.71
N LYS A 656 -21.09 -0.59 14.94
CA LYS A 656 -20.39 -0.19 13.70
C LYS A 656 -21.38 0.37 12.67
N GLN A 657 -22.50 -0.30 12.44
CA GLN A 657 -23.55 0.19 11.53
C GLN A 657 -24.13 1.55 11.97
N TYR A 658 -24.33 1.75 13.28
CA TYR A 658 -24.79 3.03 13.83
C TYR A 658 -23.76 4.14 13.58
N LEU A 659 -22.49 3.88 13.89
CA LEU A 659 -21.39 4.84 13.71
C LEU A 659 -21.22 5.25 12.25
N LEU A 660 -21.40 4.31 11.32
CA LEU A 660 -21.31 4.55 9.87
C LEU A 660 -22.64 5.07 9.25
N GLY A 661 -23.69 5.29 10.05
CA GLY A 661 -24.97 5.88 9.61
C GLY A 661 -25.98 4.91 8.95
N GLY A 662 -25.73 3.59 9.00
CA GLY A 662 -26.57 2.58 8.33
C GLY A 662 -27.89 2.23 9.03
N LEU A 663 -28.00 2.48 10.35
CA LEU A 663 -29.18 2.07 11.13
C LEU A 663 -30.36 3.04 11.10
N VAL A 664 -30.16 4.29 10.65
CA VAL A 664 -31.19 5.35 10.66
C VAL A 664 -31.53 5.72 9.21
N GLN A 665 -32.32 4.87 8.55
CA GLN A 665 -32.93 5.17 7.25
C GLN A 665 -34.48 5.23 7.35
N THR A 666 -35.02 5.86 8.39
CA THR A 666 -36.41 6.31 8.38
C THR A 666 -36.47 7.69 7.70
N GLN A 667 -37.35 7.82 6.69
CA GLN A 667 -37.39 8.92 5.72
C GLN A 667 -37.66 10.33 6.30
N ASN A 668 -37.85 10.52 7.61
CA ASN A 668 -38.31 11.79 8.18
C ASN A 668 -37.33 12.54 9.11
N ASP A 669 -36.17 12.01 9.48
CA ASP A 669 -35.25 12.68 10.43
C ASP A 669 -33.87 13.04 9.85
N ARG A 670 -33.83 13.57 8.62
CA ARG A 670 -32.58 14.14 8.06
C ARG A 670 -32.11 15.42 8.76
N ILE A 671 -32.82 15.91 9.78
CA ILE A 671 -32.53 17.19 10.46
C ILE A 671 -31.74 16.99 11.77
N SER A 672 -31.54 15.75 12.24
CA SER A 672 -30.71 15.47 13.43
C SER A 672 -29.69 14.36 13.20
N ASN A 673 -28.86 14.48 12.15
CA ASN A 673 -27.61 13.71 12.08
C ASN A 673 -26.69 14.20 13.20
N GLY A 674 -26.76 13.54 14.36
CA GLY A 674 -25.97 13.86 15.54
C GLY A 674 -24.46 13.88 15.24
N ASN A 675 -23.72 14.69 15.99
CA ASN A 675 -22.26 14.93 15.94
C ASN A 675 -21.33 13.69 16.03
N HIS A 676 -21.85 12.46 15.87
CA HIS A 676 -21.16 11.18 16.08
C HIS A 676 -21.15 10.26 14.86
N SER A 677 -21.75 10.64 13.73
CA SER A 677 -21.56 9.90 12.47
C SER A 677 -20.09 9.98 12.06
N ILE A 678 -19.46 8.81 11.94
CA ILE A 678 -18.09 8.67 11.46
C ILE A 678 -18.17 8.40 9.96
N ALA A 679 -17.66 9.34 9.16
CA ALA A 679 -17.46 9.08 7.75
C ALA A 679 -16.39 7.98 7.60
N GLU A 680 -16.71 6.89 6.90
CA GLU A 680 -15.79 5.77 6.66
C GLU A 680 -14.43 6.23 6.13
N LYS A 681 -14.45 7.21 5.20
CA LYS A 681 -13.24 7.85 4.68
C LYS A 681 -12.39 8.48 5.79
N SER A 682 -12.99 9.26 6.69
CA SER A 682 -12.27 9.92 7.80
C SER A 682 -11.58 8.92 8.74
N ALA A 683 -12.19 7.76 8.96
CA ALA A 683 -11.58 6.71 9.79
C ALA A 683 -10.41 6.03 9.07
N HIS A 684 -10.53 5.78 7.76
CA HIS A 684 -9.43 5.31 6.93
C HIS A 684 -8.28 6.31 6.86
N ASP A 685 -8.55 7.60 6.67
CA ASP A 685 -7.54 8.67 6.62
C ASP A 685 -6.72 8.70 7.92
N ARG A 686 -7.35 8.50 9.08
CA ARG A 686 -6.63 8.40 10.36
C ARG A 686 -5.76 7.15 10.42
N MET A 687 -6.32 5.98 10.12
CA MET A 687 -5.60 4.70 10.20
C MET A 687 -4.41 4.68 9.24
N SER A 688 -4.59 5.14 7.99
CA SER A 688 -3.52 5.24 7.00
C SER A 688 -2.46 6.26 7.41
N GLY A 689 -2.86 7.43 7.93
CA GLY A 689 -1.92 8.41 8.47
C GLY A 689 -1.05 7.86 9.61
N ILE A 690 -1.64 7.07 10.51
CA ILE A 690 -0.90 6.37 11.57
C ILE A 690 0.06 5.33 10.98
N ILE A 691 -0.41 4.47 10.07
CA ILE A 691 0.40 3.41 9.46
C ILE A 691 1.58 4.00 8.69
N ILE A 692 1.35 4.98 7.80
CA ILE A 692 2.39 5.64 6.99
C ILE A 692 3.43 6.29 7.90
N THR A 693 2.99 6.95 8.98
CA THR A 693 3.91 7.61 9.90
C THR A 693 4.71 6.60 10.71
N TYR A 694 4.04 5.57 11.24
CA TYR A 694 4.64 4.53 12.06
C TYR A 694 5.74 3.80 11.28
N LEU A 695 5.46 3.34 10.06
CA LEU A 695 6.43 2.62 9.22
C LEU A 695 7.65 3.48 8.81
N ASN A 696 7.55 4.81 8.89
CA ASN A 696 8.64 5.74 8.62
C ASN A 696 9.57 6.01 9.81
N TYR A 697 9.31 5.43 10.99
CA TYR A 697 10.15 5.66 12.16
C TYR A 697 11.59 5.19 11.94
N SER A 698 12.54 6.11 12.19
CA SER A 698 13.98 5.86 12.05
C SER A 698 14.53 4.76 12.98
N VAL A 699 13.77 4.39 14.02
CA VAL A 699 14.15 3.30 14.93
C VAL A 699 14.17 1.94 14.23
N PHE A 700 13.34 1.76 13.19
CA PHE A 700 13.33 0.52 12.40
C PHE A 700 14.63 0.34 11.59
N ASP A 701 15.32 1.42 11.24
CA ASP A 701 16.61 1.37 10.53
C ASP A 701 17.77 0.96 11.44
N ARG A 702 17.71 1.38 12.70
CA ARG A 702 18.77 1.12 13.69
C ARG A 702 18.76 -0.30 14.25
N GLN A 703 17.66 -1.04 14.10
CA GLN A 703 17.56 -2.43 14.58
C GLN A 703 18.31 -3.44 13.71
N LEU A 704 18.59 -3.11 12.44
CA LEU A 704 19.45 -3.91 11.54
C LEU A 704 20.95 -3.77 11.87
N VAL A 705 21.33 -2.79 12.70
CA VAL A 705 22.71 -2.51 13.11
C VAL A 705 22.84 -2.70 14.62
N ARG A 706 22.72 -3.92 15.13
CA ARG A 706 23.04 -4.14 16.56
C ARG A 706 24.55 -4.23 16.75
N GLY A 707 25.09 -3.29 17.53
CA GLY A 707 26.46 -3.35 18.02
C GLY A 707 26.97 -2.10 18.73
N ALA A 708 26.13 -1.27 19.35
CA ALA A 708 26.63 -0.20 20.21
C ALA A 708 25.83 -0.13 21.51
N VAL A 709 26.51 -0.43 22.61
CA VAL A 709 26.05 -0.18 23.98
C VAL A 709 26.18 1.33 24.22
N PRO A 710 25.09 2.09 24.40
CA PRO A 710 25.21 3.49 24.76
C PRO A 710 25.58 3.61 26.24
N ASP A 711 26.46 4.57 26.53
CA ASP A 711 26.93 4.89 27.87
C ASP A 711 25.79 5.54 28.69
N ILE A 712 25.37 4.92 29.82
CA ILE A 712 24.15 5.29 30.55
C ILE A 712 24.49 6.01 31.85
N LYS A 713 24.05 7.26 32.01
CA LYS A 713 24.09 8.01 33.29
C LYS A 713 22.99 7.50 34.24
N ALA A 714 23.30 7.39 35.54
CA ALA A 714 22.44 6.79 36.58
C ALA A 714 20.97 7.27 36.62
N GLY A 715 20.67 8.51 36.21
CA GLY A 715 19.29 9.02 36.12
C GLY A 715 18.44 8.41 34.98
N GLN A 716 19.06 7.99 33.88
CA GLN A 716 18.38 7.30 32.78
C GLN A 716 18.08 5.83 33.10
N VAL A 717 18.85 5.23 34.01
CA VAL A 717 18.67 3.84 34.48
C VAL A 717 17.35 3.66 35.24
N LEU A 718 16.96 4.65 36.05
CA LEU A 718 15.72 4.61 36.83
C LEU A 718 14.47 4.72 35.93
N ASN A 719 14.49 5.62 34.95
CA ASN A 719 13.42 5.74 33.96
C ASN A 719 13.31 4.47 33.09
N GLN A 720 14.42 3.81 32.77
CA GLN A 720 14.43 2.55 32.03
C GLN A 720 13.90 1.37 32.86
N ALA A 721 14.18 1.31 34.16
CA ALA A 721 13.61 0.30 35.06
C ALA A 721 12.10 0.48 35.27
N ILE A 722 11.63 1.73 35.36
CA ILE A 722 10.19 2.07 35.41
C ILE A 722 9.50 1.71 34.07
N HIS A 723 10.15 1.91 32.93
CA HIS A 723 9.60 1.53 31.63
C HIS A 723 9.42 0.00 31.49
N LEU A 724 10.29 -0.80 32.13
CA LEU A 724 10.17 -2.25 32.22
C LEU A 724 9.13 -2.72 33.26
N SER A 725 8.72 -1.83 34.19
CA SER A 725 7.72 -2.13 35.23
C SER A 725 6.29 -2.30 34.69
N GLN A 726 6.02 -1.86 33.45
CA GLN A 726 4.75 -2.10 32.77
C GLN A 726 4.54 -3.57 32.37
N PHE A 727 5.63 -4.36 32.27
CA PHE A 727 5.59 -5.71 31.70
C PHE A 727 5.92 -6.82 32.72
N SER A 728 6.31 -6.45 33.95
CA SER A 728 6.76 -7.43 34.94
C SER A 728 6.51 -6.97 36.37
N LEU A 729 5.76 -7.79 37.11
CA LEU A 729 5.56 -7.69 38.57
C LEU A 729 6.90 -7.63 39.33
N LYS A 730 7.97 -8.23 38.80
CA LYS A 730 9.31 -8.17 39.40
C LYS A 730 9.93 -6.77 39.28
N ALA A 731 9.73 -6.08 38.15
CA ALA A 731 10.22 -4.73 37.93
C ALA A 731 9.40 -3.67 38.70
N THR A 732 8.08 -3.86 38.83
CA THR A 732 7.23 -3.02 39.70
C THR A 732 7.60 -3.19 41.18
N ASN A 733 7.84 -4.43 41.62
CA ASN A 733 8.32 -4.68 42.99
C ASN A 733 9.71 -4.08 43.23
N LEU A 734 10.59 -4.04 42.23
CA LEU A 734 11.89 -3.36 42.28
C LEU A 734 11.76 -1.83 42.38
N ALA A 735 10.87 -1.22 41.59
CA ALA A 735 10.57 0.21 41.66
C ALA A 735 9.91 0.60 43.00
N LEU A 736 8.98 -0.24 43.50
CA LEU A 736 8.36 -0.08 44.82
C LEU A 736 9.37 -0.28 45.96
N LYS A 737 10.36 -1.17 45.80
CA LYS A 737 11.45 -1.37 46.77
C LYS A 737 12.36 -0.14 46.82
N PHE A 738 12.66 0.48 45.67
CA PHE A 738 13.41 1.74 45.60
C PHE A 738 12.65 2.93 46.22
N LEU A 739 11.34 3.05 45.98
CA LEU A 739 10.50 4.08 46.62
C LEU A 739 10.37 3.90 48.14
N ARG A 740 10.53 2.67 48.64
CA ARG A 740 10.54 2.35 50.08
C ARG A 740 11.91 2.57 50.71
N ASP A 741 13.00 2.26 50.01
CA ASP A 741 14.37 2.36 50.50
C ASP A 741 15.03 3.69 50.08
N HIS A 742 14.41 4.82 50.39
CA HIS A 742 15.08 6.12 50.31
C HIS A 742 16.04 6.29 51.50
N GLY A 743 17.24 5.69 51.44
CA GLY A 743 18.28 6.06 52.42
C GLY A 743 19.44 5.10 52.74
N THR A 744 19.69 4.01 52.01
CA THR A 744 20.88 3.18 52.28
C THR A 744 21.79 3.05 51.04
N SER A 745 23.09 3.26 51.26
CA SER A 745 24.15 3.31 50.24
C SER A 745 24.51 1.95 49.64
N ASP A 746 23.88 0.85 50.06
CA ASP A 746 24.22 -0.52 49.67
C ASP A 746 23.22 -1.14 48.67
N PHE A 747 22.40 -0.33 47.99
CA PHE A 747 21.52 -0.84 46.94
C PHE A 747 22.34 -1.20 45.69
N ASN A 748 22.52 -2.49 45.43
CA ASN A 748 23.27 -3.02 44.28
C ASN A 748 22.57 -2.73 42.93
N MET A 749 22.73 -1.49 42.46
CA MET A 749 22.18 -1.00 41.20
C MET A 749 22.72 -1.78 39.99
N ALA A 750 23.93 -2.33 40.07
CA ALA A 750 24.55 -3.15 39.02
C ALA A 750 23.84 -4.51 38.84
N GLY A 751 23.42 -5.15 39.94
CA GLY A 751 22.61 -6.38 39.89
C GLY A 751 21.23 -6.15 39.26
N VAL A 752 20.61 -5.00 39.55
CA VAL A 752 19.33 -4.59 38.94
C VAL A 752 19.48 -4.30 37.44
N LEU A 753 20.59 -3.68 37.04
CA LEU A 753 20.96 -3.42 35.63
C LEU A 753 21.21 -4.71 34.84
N ALA A 754 21.90 -5.69 35.43
CA ALA A 754 22.16 -6.98 34.79
C ALA A 754 20.85 -7.78 34.57
N GLU A 755 19.95 -7.75 35.56
CA GLU A 755 18.63 -8.39 35.47
C GLU A 755 17.71 -7.66 34.46
N ALA A 756 17.71 -6.33 34.44
CA ALA A 756 16.96 -5.51 33.48
C ALA A 756 17.47 -5.69 32.04
N ASN A 757 18.79 -5.80 31.84
CA ASN A 757 19.39 -6.06 30.52
C ASN A 757 19.15 -7.50 30.04
N ARG A 758 19.13 -8.50 30.95
CA ARG A 758 18.68 -9.87 30.61
C ARG A 758 17.20 -9.93 30.23
N LEU A 759 16.36 -9.09 30.84
CA LEU A 759 14.95 -8.96 30.46
C LEU A 759 14.79 -8.23 29.11
N ARG A 760 15.67 -7.26 28.81
CA ARG A 760 15.72 -6.53 27.54
C ARG A 760 16.15 -7.40 26.36
N SER A 761 17.05 -8.37 26.55
CA SER A 761 17.43 -9.33 25.50
C SER A 761 16.37 -10.40 25.25
N LYS A 762 15.39 -10.56 26.15
CA LYS A 762 14.28 -11.52 26.03
C LYS A 762 12.97 -10.91 25.51
N SER A 763 12.85 -9.58 25.45
CA SER A 763 11.62 -8.88 25.04
C SER A 763 11.71 -8.30 23.62
N GLU A 764 11.96 -9.14 22.61
CA GLU A 764 12.15 -8.68 21.22
C GLU A 764 10.90 -8.11 20.52
N ASN A 765 9.72 -8.08 21.17
CA ASN A 765 8.53 -7.41 20.61
C ASN A 765 8.37 -5.99 21.19
N GLN A 766 9.28 -5.08 20.87
CA GLN A 766 9.20 -3.67 21.31
C GLN A 766 8.15 -2.84 20.55
N PHE A 767 7.70 -3.33 19.38
CA PHE A 767 6.76 -2.64 18.48
C PHE A 767 5.61 -3.57 18.12
N LYS A 768 4.49 -3.47 18.81
CA LYS A 768 3.34 -4.40 18.67
C LYS A 768 2.48 -4.08 17.46
N PHE A 769 2.34 -2.80 17.10
CA PHE A 769 1.51 -2.38 15.96
C PHE A 769 2.16 -2.63 14.59
N ARG A 770 3.46 -2.95 14.56
CA ARG A 770 4.22 -3.14 13.31
C ARG A 770 3.66 -4.27 12.44
N ASP A 771 3.29 -5.39 13.03
CA ASP A 771 2.81 -6.55 12.27
C ASP A 771 1.47 -6.24 11.59
N TYR A 772 0.57 -5.56 12.32
CA TYR A 772 -0.69 -5.07 11.77
C TYR A 772 -0.46 -4.06 10.63
N ALA A 773 0.39 -3.06 10.88
CA ALA A 773 0.72 -2.03 9.90
C ALA A 773 1.29 -2.63 8.61
N ASN A 774 2.19 -3.61 8.72
CA ASN A 774 2.76 -4.30 7.56
C ASN A 774 1.75 -5.21 6.84
N ALA A 775 0.81 -5.85 7.53
CA ALA A 775 -0.14 -6.74 6.88
C ALA A 775 -1.25 -6.00 6.13
N HIS A 776 -1.73 -4.87 6.66
CA HIS A 776 -2.97 -4.22 6.20
C HIS A 776 -2.80 -2.77 5.71
N TRP A 777 -1.58 -2.31 5.45
CA TRP A 777 -1.36 -0.94 4.96
C TRP A 777 -2.09 -0.68 3.62
N SER A 778 -2.05 -1.64 2.68
CA SER A 778 -2.59 -1.48 1.32
C SER A 778 -4.09 -1.21 1.34
N PHE A 779 -4.82 -1.98 2.14
CA PHE A 779 -6.27 -1.86 2.33
C PHE A 779 -6.68 -0.45 2.79
N HIS A 780 -5.96 0.11 3.77
CA HIS A 780 -6.27 1.43 4.33
C HIS A 780 -5.81 2.57 3.44
N VAL A 781 -4.62 2.46 2.84
CA VAL A 781 -4.08 3.45 1.93
C VAL A 781 -4.96 3.60 0.69
N ALA A 782 -5.40 2.49 0.09
CA ALA A 782 -6.27 2.51 -1.09
C ALA A 782 -7.56 3.33 -0.87
N ARG A 783 -8.17 3.23 0.32
CA ARG A 783 -9.41 3.95 0.67
C ARG A 783 -9.21 5.40 1.11
N SER A 784 -7.97 5.77 1.45
CA SER A 784 -7.63 7.12 1.93
C SER A 784 -7.13 8.05 0.82
N LEU A 785 -6.71 7.50 -0.34
CA LEU A 785 -6.22 8.31 -1.45
C LEU A 785 -7.30 9.30 -1.95
N PRO A 786 -6.94 10.58 -2.21
CA PRO A 786 -5.60 11.19 -2.12
C PRO A 786 -5.25 11.71 -0.71
N PHE A 787 -3.96 11.74 -0.38
CA PHE A 787 -3.43 12.24 0.91
C PHE A 787 -3.18 13.75 0.94
N GLU A 788 -3.06 14.31 2.14
CA GLU A 788 -2.45 15.62 2.38
C GLU A 788 -0.95 15.62 2.00
N THR A 789 -0.41 16.80 1.67
CA THR A 789 0.96 16.94 1.11
C THR A 789 2.07 16.34 1.98
N THR A 790 1.94 16.39 3.30
CA THR A 790 2.92 15.84 4.25
C THR A 790 2.90 14.30 4.26
N LEU A 791 1.72 13.70 4.33
CA LEU A 791 1.54 12.25 4.30
C LEU A 791 1.90 11.67 2.94
N ASP A 792 1.61 12.40 1.85
CA ASP A 792 2.02 12.01 0.50
C ASP A 792 3.55 11.90 0.40
N ALA A 793 4.30 12.90 0.88
CA ALA A 793 5.76 12.86 0.89
C ALA A 793 6.32 11.68 1.72
N LEU A 794 5.69 11.36 2.86
CA LEU A 794 6.07 10.22 3.69
C LEU A 794 5.75 8.88 3.05
N PHE A 795 4.62 8.78 2.34
CA PHE A 795 4.26 7.58 1.59
C PHE A 795 5.22 7.33 0.42
N ARG A 796 5.59 8.37 -0.33
CA ARG A 796 6.62 8.29 -1.37
C ARG A 796 7.96 7.78 -0.83
N LYS A 797 8.35 8.25 0.36
CA LYS A 797 9.57 7.78 1.05
C LYS A 797 9.50 6.29 1.40
N LEU A 798 8.35 5.79 1.86
CA LEU A 798 8.17 4.36 2.16
C LEU A 798 8.29 3.50 0.91
N CYS A 799 7.62 3.88 -0.18
CA CYS A 799 7.63 3.14 -1.43
C CYS A 799 9.03 3.10 -2.05
N SER A 800 9.74 4.24 -2.07
CA SER A 800 11.11 4.31 -2.61
C SER A 800 12.13 3.51 -1.81
N GLN A 801 11.94 3.36 -0.50
CA GLN A 801 12.83 2.58 0.36
C GLN A 801 12.50 1.09 0.42
N GLY A 802 11.43 0.64 -0.25
CA GLY A 802 11.01 -0.77 -0.25
C GLY A 802 10.66 -1.32 1.14
N ARG A 803 10.26 -0.45 2.09
CA ARG A 803 9.93 -0.84 3.47
C ARG A 803 8.53 -1.43 3.63
N VAL A 804 7.76 -1.36 2.55
CA VAL A 804 6.38 -1.80 2.49
C VAL A 804 6.36 -3.25 2.02
N SER A 805 5.57 -4.08 2.69
CA SER A 805 5.39 -5.50 2.35
C SER A 805 4.74 -5.65 0.97
N PRO A 806 5.07 -6.73 0.22
CA PRO A 806 4.41 -7.03 -1.04
C PRO A 806 2.91 -7.28 -0.80
N ILE A 807 2.08 -6.91 -1.77
CA ILE A 807 0.61 -7.04 -1.66
C ILE A 807 0.24 -8.51 -1.86
N ILE A 808 -0.35 -9.13 -0.83
CA ILE A 808 -0.67 -10.57 -0.80
C ILE A 808 -2.06 -10.86 -1.39
N MET A 809 -3.00 -9.90 -1.32
CA MET A 809 -4.40 -10.09 -1.72
C MET A 809 -4.73 -9.38 -3.03
N ASP A 810 -5.35 -10.11 -3.98
CA ASP A 810 -5.69 -9.61 -5.32
C ASP A 810 -6.75 -8.48 -5.29
N GLU A 811 -7.74 -8.54 -4.40
CA GLU A 811 -8.79 -7.51 -4.28
C GLU A 811 -8.23 -6.16 -3.82
N ASP A 812 -7.30 -6.16 -2.86
CA ASP A 812 -6.65 -4.95 -2.34
C ASP A 812 -5.70 -4.34 -3.36
N ALA A 813 -4.96 -5.19 -4.09
CA ALA A 813 -4.12 -4.76 -5.20
C ALA A 813 -4.97 -4.09 -6.30
N THR A 814 -6.13 -4.67 -6.61
CA THR A 814 -7.09 -4.16 -7.60
C THR A 814 -7.68 -2.82 -7.17
N LEU A 815 -8.09 -2.68 -5.91
CA LEU A 815 -8.61 -1.42 -5.38
C LEU A 815 -7.54 -0.34 -5.29
N LEU A 816 -6.32 -0.70 -4.87
CA LEU A 816 -5.19 0.22 -4.83
C LEU A 816 -4.80 0.67 -6.24
N LEU A 817 -4.80 -0.23 -7.23
CA LEU A 817 -4.59 0.09 -8.64
C LEU A 817 -5.64 1.08 -9.14
N LEU A 818 -6.93 0.78 -8.90
CA LEU A 818 -8.05 1.64 -9.27
C LEU A 818 -7.89 3.05 -8.69
N ARG A 819 -7.56 3.15 -7.40
CA ARG A 819 -7.46 4.43 -6.68
C ARG A 819 -6.19 5.20 -7.03
N ALA A 820 -5.05 4.52 -7.21
CA ALA A 820 -3.81 5.14 -7.66
C ALA A 820 -3.98 5.77 -9.04
N VAL A 821 -4.64 5.06 -9.95
CA VAL A 821 -4.95 5.55 -11.30
C VAL A 821 -5.89 6.75 -11.28
N GLN A 822 -6.97 6.70 -10.47
CA GLN A 822 -7.92 7.81 -10.35
C GLN A 822 -7.31 9.07 -9.72
N THR A 823 -6.39 8.89 -8.76
CA THR A 823 -5.82 10.00 -7.98
C THR A 823 -4.49 10.51 -8.52
N GLY A 824 -3.85 9.79 -9.45
CA GLY A 824 -2.56 10.18 -10.01
C GLY A 824 -1.35 9.86 -9.12
N CYS A 825 -1.46 8.87 -8.24
CA CYS A 825 -0.38 8.48 -7.33
C CYS A 825 0.58 7.49 -8.02
N ASP A 826 1.63 8.02 -8.64
CA ASP A 826 2.61 7.25 -9.44
C ASP A 826 3.37 6.20 -8.60
N GLU A 827 3.64 6.50 -7.32
CA GLU A 827 4.40 5.64 -6.43
C GLU A 827 3.58 4.43 -5.94
N ALA A 828 2.29 4.62 -5.64
CA ALA A 828 1.38 3.52 -5.35
C ALA A 828 1.27 2.58 -6.56
N LEU A 829 1.13 3.17 -7.75
CA LEU A 829 1.04 2.43 -9.01
C LEU A 829 2.31 1.62 -9.30
N GLU A 830 3.48 2.23 -9.16
CA GLU A 830 4.77 1.53 -9.34
C GLU A 830 4.94 0.37 -8.36
N HIS A 831 4.52 0.55 -7.12
CA HIS A 831 4.61 -0.52 -6.13
C HIS A 831 3.72 -1.70 -6.52
N VAL A 832 2.46 -1.44 -6.89
CA VAL A 832 1.50 -2.48 -7.34
C VAL A 832 2.02 -3.25 -8.57
N LEU A 833 2.61 -2.54 -9.54
CA LEU A 833 3.16 -3.14 -10.76
C LEU A 833 4.40 -4.00 -10.49
N ARG A 834 5.18 -3.70 -9.43
CA ARG A 834 6.36 -4.48 -9.03
C ARG A 834 6.04 -5.66 -8.12
N SER A 835 5.04 -5.52 -7.25
CA SER A 835 4.81 -6.46 -6.14
C SER A 835 3.91 -7.66 -6.48
N SER A 836 3.17 -7.61 -7.58
CA SER A 836 2.04 -8.53 -7.80
C SER A 836 1.78 -8.78 -9.28
N ASN A 837 1.40 -10.02 -9.65
CA ASN A 837 0.83 -10.42 -10.94
C ASN A 837 -0.60 -9.84 -11.12
N VAL A 838 -0.81 -8.56 -10.79
CA VAL A 838 -2.13 -7.95 -10.89
C VAL A 838 -2.57 -7.98 -12.35
N PRO A 839 -3.78 -8.43 -12.66
CA PRO A 839 -4.27 -8.43 -14.02
C PRO A 839 -4.57 -6.98 -14.45
N VAL A 840 -3.54 -6.23 -14.86
CA VAL A 840 -3.65 -4.82 -15.28
C VAL A 840 -4.64 -4.64 -16.45
N ASN A 841 -4.87 -5.72 -17.20
CA ASN A 841 -5.78 -5.81 -18.32
C ASN A 841 -7.21 -6.26 -17.96
N SER A 842 -7.48 -6.65 -16.71
CA SER A 842 -8.86 -6.99 -16.31
C SER A 842 -9.71 -5.72 -16.18
N PRO A 843 -11.04 -5.83 -16.41
CA PRO A 843 -11.95 -4.72 -16.19
C PRO A 843 -12.05 -4.38 -14.70
N LEU A 844 -11.82 -3.12 -14.35
CA LEU A 844 -11.86 -2.58 -12.99
C LEU A 844 -13.18 -1.89 -12.64
N ASP A 845 -14.06 -1.66 -13.62
CA ASP A 845 -15.37 -1.04 -13.44
C ASP A 845 -16.48 -1.82 -14.15
N ARG A 846 -17.74 -1.46 -13.84
CA ARG A 846 -18.93 -2.07 -14.48
C ARG A 846 -19.04 -1.80 -15.98
N ASN A 847 -18.25 -0.87 -16.52
CA ASN A 847 -18.22 -0.53 -17.95
C ASN A 847 -17.11 -1.30 -18.69
N GLY A 848 -16.51 -2.31 -18.07
CA GLY A 848 -15.47 -3.12 -18.69
C GLY A 848 -14.13 -2.39 -18.86
N ARG A 849 -13.91 -1.27 -18.16
CA ARG A 849 -12.71 -0.43 -18.36
C ARG A 849 -11.51 -1.00 -17.60
N THR A 850 -10.40 -1.18 -18.31
CA THR A 850 -9.11 -1.58 -17.73
C THR A 850 -8.43 -0.44 -16.96
N ALA A 851 -7.34 -0.73 -16.25
CA ALA A 851 -6.52 0.29 -15.58
C ALA A 851 -6.10 1.42 -16.52
N LEU A 852 -5.75 1.09 -17.78
CA LEU A 852 -5.34 2.06 -18.77
C LEU A 852 -6.49 2.98 -19.19
N HIS A 853 -7.70 2.45 -19.40
CA HIS A 853 -8.90 3.27 -19.70
C HIS A 853 -9.20 4.27 -18.57
N LEU A 854 -9.09 3.84 -17.31
CA LEU A 854 -9.34 4.71 -16.18
C LEU A 854 -8.24 5.77 -16.02
N ALA A 855 -6.99 5.43 -16.36
CA ALA A 855 -5.88 6.38 -16.36
C ALA A 855 -6.09 7.47 -17.42
N THR A 856 -6.60 7.12 -18.60
CA THR A 856 -6.88 8.11 -19.65
C THR A 856 -8.03 9.04 -19.32
N MET A 857 -8.94 8.61 -18.44
CA MET A 857 -10.03 9.44 -17.94
C MET A 857 -9.57 10.50 -16.91
N GLY A 858 -8.45 10.27 -16.22
CA GLY A 858 -7.85 11.20 -15.25
C GLY A 858 -7.06 12.33 -15.92
N THR A 859 -6.61 13.34 -15.15
CA THR A 859 -5.83 14.48 -15.67
C THR A 859 -4.31 14.25 -15.70
N PHE A 860 -3.83 13.21 -15.03
CA PHE A 860 -2.41 12.99 -14.78
C PHE A 860 -1.78 12.10 -15.87
N LYS A 861 -0.65 12.55 -16.44
CA LYS A 861 0.12 11.77 -17.43
C LYS A 861 0.95 10.63 -16.83
N GLY A 862 1.32 10.75 -15.55
CA GLY A 862 2.20 9.82 -14.83
C GLY A 862 1.67 8.38 -14.82
N PRO A 863 0.40 8.14 -14.43
CA PRO A 863 -0.16 6.79 -14.40
C PRO A 863 -0.19 6.12 -15.78
N VAL A 864 -0.49 6.89 -16.83
CA VAL A 864 -0.52 6.41 -18.21
C VAL A 864 0.88 5.98 -18.66
N LEU A 865 1.91 6.81 -18.43
CA LEU A 865 3.29 6.47 -18.77
C LEU A 865 3.78 5.21 -18.04
N ARG A 866 3.48 5.10 -16.74
CA ARG A 866 3.86 3.95 -15.91
C ARG A 866 3.19 2.65 -16.38
N LEU A 867 1.89 2.71 -16.70
CA LEU A 867 1.17 1.56 -17.24
C LEU A 867 1.71 1.15 -18.61
N LEU A 868 2.00 2.11 -19.49
CA LEU A 868 2.59 1.84 -20.81
C LEU A 868 3.99 1.20 -20.71
N GLN A 869 4.76 1.52 -19.67
CA GLN A 869 6.07 0.91 -19.40
C GLN A 869 6.00 -0.55 -18.91
N SER A 870 4.83 -1.07 -18.55
CA SER A 870 4.70 -2.46 -18.13
C SER A 870 4.66 -3.40 -19.34
N ASP A 871 5.39 -4.52 -19.27
CA ASP A 871 5.61 -5.42 -20.41
C ASP A 871 4.31 -6.11 -20.90
N ASP A 872 3.31 -6.28 -20.03
CA ASP A 872 2.08 -7.03 -20.29
C ASP A 872 0.84 -6.16 -20.62
N ILE A 873 0.97 -4.84 -20.81
CA ILE A 873 -0.20 -3.96 -20.99
C ILE A 873 -0.87 -4.10 -22.36
N ASN A 874 -2.18 -4.34 -22.38
CA ASN A 874 -2.98 -4.37 -23.61
C ASN A 874 -3.52 -2.97 -23.96
N VAL A 875 -2.80 -2.25 -24.82
CA VAL A 875 -3.18 -0.91 -25.30
C VAL A 875 -4.42 -0.94 -26.21
N ALA A 876 -4.75 -2.11 -26.79
CA ALA A 876 -5.90 -2.32 -27.67
C ALA A 876 -7.13 -2.87 -26.93
N ALA A 877 -7.10 -2.94 -25.59
CA ALA A 877 -8.26 -3.32 -24.80
C ALA A 877 -9.47 -2.42 -25.13
N ARG A 878 -10.67 -2.98 -25.08
CA ARG A 878 -11.92 -2.26 -25.40
C ARG A 878 -12.86 -2.29 -24.21
N ASP A 879 -13.48 -1.15 -23.91
CA ASP A 879 -14.55 -1.08 -22.92
C ASP A 879 -15.89 -1.57 -23.50
N VAL A 880 -16.97 -1.52 -22.71
CA VAL A 880 -18.32 -1.96 -23.14
C VAL A 880 -18.82 -1.18 -24.35
N ASP A 881 -18.39 0.07 -24.54
CA ASP A 881 -18.70 0.90 -25.71
C ASP A 881 -17.77 0.62 -26.91
N LEU A 882 -16.93 -0.42 -26.82
CA LEU A 882 -15.91 -0.82 -27.78
C LEU A 882 -14.81 0.23 -28.01
N LYS A 883 -14.65 1.18 -27.07
CA LYS A 883 -13.64 2.25 -27.17
C LYS A 883 -12.33 1.78 -26.58
N THR A 884 -11.23 2.12 -27.25
CA THR A 884 -9.88 1.90 -26.71
C THR A 884 -9.46 3.06 -25.79
N PRO A 885 -8.45 2.88 -24.91
CA PRO A 885 -7.98 3.94 -24.04
C PRO A 885 -7.54 5.20 -24.80
N LEU A 886 -6.95 5.00 -25.99
CA LEU A 886 -6.52 6.08 -26.87
C LEU A 886 -7.71 6.85 -27.42
N VAL A 887 -8.75 6.16 -27.91
CA VAL A 887 -10.00 6.79 -28.37
C VAL A 887 -10.63 7.65 -27.27
N LEU A 888 -10.71 7.13 -26.04
CA LEU A 888 -11.23 7.88 -24.88
C LEU A 888 -10.41 9.14 -24.56
N ALA A 889 -9.07 9.07 -24.70
CA ALA A 889 -8.20 10.22 -24.47
C ALA A 889 -8.44 11.35 -25.48
N PHE A 890 -8.69 10.99 -26.75
CA PHE A 890 -9.04 11.94 -27.81
C PHE A 890 -10.43 12.56 -27.61
N GLU A 891 -11.45 11.77 -27.24
CA GLU A 891 -12.79 12.28 -26.92
C GLU A 891 -12.77 13.31 -25.78
N ARG A 892 -11.94 13.08 -24.75
CA ARG A 892 -11.84 13.94 -23.57
C ARG A 892 -10.96 15.18 -23.74
N ARG A 893 -10.29 15.35 -24.88
CA ARG A 893 -9.35 16.48 -25.16
C ARG A 893 -8.19 16.56 -24.16
N ASN A 894 -7.75 15.42 -23.62
CA ASN A 894 -6.72 15.41 -22.60
C ASN A 894 -5.31 15.38 -23.22
N PHE A 895 -4.80 16.57 -23.56
CA PHE A 895 -3.51 16.71 -24.26
C PHE A 895 -2.34 16.05 -23.50
N PRO A 896 -2.15 16.24 -22.18
CA PRO A 896 -1.09 15.56 -21.43
C PRO A 896 -1.11 14.04 -21.52
N VAL A 897 -2.30 13.43 -21.55
CA VAL A 897 -2.47 11.98 -21.68
C VAL A 897 -2.20 11.52 -23.11
N VAL A 898 -2.76 12.20 -24.11
CA VAL A 898 -2.49 11.86 -25.53
C VAL A 898 -1.00 12.01 -25.82
N GLN A 899 -0.37 13.06 -25.32
CA GLN A 899 1.07 13.24 -25.40
C GLN A 899 1.82 12.07 -24.76
N ALA A 900 1.40 11.55 -23.61
CA ALA A 900 2.03 10.38 -22.99
C ALA A 900 1.97 9.12 -23.87
N PHE A 901 0.88 8.89 -24.60
CA PHE A 901 0.80 7.78 -25.57
C PHE A 901 1.75 7.98 -26.76
N LEU A 902 1.90 9.21 -27.23
CA LEU A 902 2.74 9.54 -28.39
C LEU A 902 4.24 9.56 -28.04
N ASP A 903 4.59 10.05 -26.85
CA ASP A 903 5.98 10.11 -26.35
C ASP A 903 6.50 8.72 -25.94
N PHE A 904 5.62 7.72 -25.80
CA PHE A 904 6.00 6.37 -25.44
C PHE A 904 6.76 5.67 -26.59
N LYS A 905 8.09 5.67 -26.48
CA LYS A 905 9.00 4.93 -27.35
C LYS A 905 9.55 3.72 -26.58
N PRO A 906 9.14 2.47 -26.89
CA PRO A 906 9.85 1.30 -26.37
C PRO A 906 11.33 1.35 -26.79
N VAL A 907 12.18 0.62 -26.06
CA VAL A 907 13.67 0.58 -26.08
C VAL A 907 14.34 0.61 -27.47
N SER A 908 13.59 0.38 -28.56
CA SER A 908 13.99 0.45 -29.96
C SER A 908 13.61 1.74 -30.71
N ASN A 909 13.55 2.92 -30.06
CA ASN A 909 13.48 4.25 -30.71
C ASN A 909 12.38 4.47 -31.79
N LYS A 910 11.36 3.60 -31.86
CA LYS A 910 10.20 3.70 -32.73
C LYS A 910 8.93 3.61 -31.88
N THR A 911 7.94 4.44 -32.20
CA THR A 911 6.60 4.41 -31.57
C THR A 911 6.02 3.00 -31.65
N ASN A 912 5.36 2.55 -30.57
CA ASN A 912 4.79 1.19 -30.50
C ASN A 912 3.88 0.94 -31.71
N PRO A 913 4.12 -0.09 -32.56
CA PRO A 913 3.38 -0.32 -33.80
C PRO A 913 1.87 -0.45 -33.57
N LEU A 914 1.45 -0.95 -32.40
CA LEU A 914 0.03 -1.06 -32.03
C LEU A 914 -0.62 0.31 -31.75
N ILE A 915 0.13 1.29 -31.23
CA ILE A 915 -0.38 2.66 -31.05
C ILE A 915 -0.60 3.31 -32.42
N ILE A 916 0.31 3.06 -33.38
CA ILE A 916 0.19 3.52 -34.77
C ILE A 916 -1.03 2.90 -35.46
N GLU A 917 -1.34 1.63 -35.20
CA GLU A 917 -2.53 0.96 -35.75
C GLU A 917 -3.85 1.52 -35.19
N LEU A 918 -3.87 1.93 -33.91
CA LEU A 918 -5.06 2.47 -33.24
C LEU A 918 -5.28 3.97 -33.48
N LEU A 919 -4.23 4.70 -33.85
CA LEU A 919 -4.25 6.15 -34.10
C LEU A 919 -5.29 6.59 -35.14
N PRO A 920 -5.46 5.92 -36.31
CA PRO A 920 -6.50 6.28 -37.28
C PRO A 920 -7.92 6.23 -36.69
N GLN A 921 -8.22 5.23 -35.87
CA GLN A 921 -9.54 5.11 -35.22
C GLN A 921 -9.76 6.22 -34.19
N ALA A 922 -8.73 6.59 -33.43
CA ALA A 922 -8.81 7.70 -32.48
C ALA A 922 -8.95 9.07 -33.15
N VAL A 923 -8.25 9.29 -34.27
CA VAL A 923 -8.31 10.54 -35.05
C VAL A 923 -9.66 10.70 -35.76
N GLN A 924 -10.33 9.62 -36.18
CA GLN A 924 -11.68 9.69 -36.75
C GLN A 924 -12.73 10.28 -35.80
N VAL A 925 -12.51 10.20 -34.49
CA VAL A 925 -13.41 10.79 -33.49
C VAL A 925 -13.30 12.32 -33.44
N LEU A 926 -12.21 12.88 -33.98
CA LEU A 926 -12.05 14.32 -34.13
C LEU A 926 -12.93 14.82 -35.29
N ASN A 927 -14.09 15.38 -34.96
CA ASN A 927 -14.92 16.13 -35.92
C ASN A 927 -14.42 17.59 -36.08
N ALA A 928 -15.06 18.37 -36.95
CA ALA A 928 -14.69 19.77 -37.22
C ALA A 928 -14.70 20.71 -35.98
N GLN A 929 -15.39 20.35 -34.88
CA GLN A 929 -15.41 21.15 -33.64
C GLN A 929 -14.13 21.02 -32.79
N TYR A 930 -13.23 20.08 -33.09
CA TYR A 930 -12.04 19.78 -32.29
C TYR A 930 -10.71 20.25 -32.95
N SER A 931 -10.78 21.20 -33.88
CA SER A 931 -9.64 21.66 -34.71
C SER A 931 -8.42 22.11 -33.89
N GLN A 932 -8.60 22.92 -32.84
CA GLN A 932 -7.47 23.41 -32.02
C GLN A 932 -6.71 22.29 -31.27
N PHE A 933 -7.41 21.25 -30.82
CA PHE A 933 -6.77 20.10 -30.15
C PHE A 933 -5.98 19.27 -31.16
N ALA A 934 -6.56 19.01 -32.33
CA ALA A 934 -5.90 18.33 -33.44
C ALA A 934 -4.65 19.09 -33.93
N LEU A 935 -4.73 20.42 -34.05
CA LEU A 935 -3.61 21.28 -34.48
C LEU A 935 -2.45 21.26 -33.48
N LYS A 936 -2.71 21.23 -32.17
CA LYS A 936 -1.65 21.09 -31.16
C LYS A 936 -0.91 19.76 -31.25
N ILE A 937 -1.64 18.66 -31.47
CA ILE A 937 -1.03 17.33 -31.65
C ILE A 937 -0.21 17.30 -32.95
N LEU A 938 -0.75 17.86 -34.04
CA LEU A 938 -0.07 17.95 -35.32
C LEU A 938 1.21 18.81 -35.23
N HIS A 939 1.17 19.93 -34.51
CA HIS A 939 2.36 20.76 -34.26
C HIS A 939 3.45 19.99 -33.49
N LEU A 940 3.08 19.20 -32.48
CA LEU A 940 4.02 18.34 -31.75
C LEU A 940 4.62 17.25 -32.66
N ALA A 941 3.80 16.62 -33.52
CA ALA A 941 4.24 15.62 -34.49
C ALA A 941 5.32 16.18 -35.42
N VAL A 942 5.11 17.40 -35.92
CA VAL A 942 6.06 18.12 -36.79
C VAL A 942 7.33 18.51 -36.04
N ILE A 943 7.22 18.96 -34.78
CA ILE A 943 8.39 19.27 -33.95
C ILE A 943 9.27 18.03 -33.71
N ASN A 944 8.65 16.86 -33.57
CA ASN A 944 9.28 15.57 -33.29
C ASN A 944 9.68 14.78 -34.55
N ASP A 945 9.40 15.31 -35.74
CA ASP A 945 9.68 14.68 -37.05
C ASP A 945 8.98 13.32 -37.26
N ASP A 946 7.75 13.18 -36.77
CA ASP A 946 6.96 11.94 -36.85
C ASP A 946 6.09 11.90 -38.13
N GLU A 947 6.68 11.37 -39.22
CA GLU A 947 6.03 11.26 -40.53
C GLU A 947 4.75 10.42 -40.50
N ALA A 948 4.72 9.34 -39.71
CA ALA A 948 3.59 8.42 -39.65
C ALA A 948 2.37 9.13 -39.06
N LEU A 949 2.56 9.86 -37.97
CA LEU A 949 1.49 10.61 -37.31
C LEU A 949 0.95 11.72 -38.22
N VAL A 950 1.83 12.45 -38.90
CA VAL A 950 1.43 13.49 -39.88
C VAL A 950 0.60 12.89 -41.02
N SER A 951 0.96 11.71 -41.53
CA SER A 951 0.22 11.05 -42.61
C SER A 951 -1.21 10.66 -42.21
N ILE A 952 -1.41 10.23 -40.96
CA ILE A 952 -2.73 9.87 -40.41
C ILE A 952 -3.63 11.09 -40.26
N PHE A 953 -3.09 12.21 -39.76
CA PHE A 953 -3.82 13.46 -39.68
C PHE A 953 -4.14 14.05 -41.07
N ALA A 954 -3.23 13.93 -42.03
CA ALA A 954 -3.44 14.38 -43.42
C ALA A 954 -4.54 13.58 -44.13
N ALA A 955 -4.68 12.28 -43.84
CA ALA A 955 -5.74 11.42 -44.36
C ALA A 955 -7.10 11.64 -43.69
N SER A 956 -7.16 12.39 -42.58
CA SER A 956 -8.39 12.60 -41.80
C SER A 956 -9.28 13.71 -42.38
N PRO A 957 -10.60 13.70 -42.11
CA PRO A 957 -11.53 14.74 -42.55
C PRO A 957 -11.45 16.03 -41.71
N VAL A 958 -10.48 16.15 -40.79
CA VAL A 958 -10.30 17.35 -39.96
C VAL A 958 -9.97 18.53 -40.86
N ASN A 959 -10.92 19.45 -40.99
CA ASN A 959 -10.74 20.64 -41.80
C ASN A 959 -9.70 21.54 -41.12
N ILE A 960 -8.47 21.53 -41.61
CA ILE A 960 -7.34 22.31 -41.08
C ILE A 960 -7.52 23.83 -41.36
N THR A 961 -8.72 24.32 -41.69
CA THR A 961 -8.94 25.65 -42.31
C THR A 961 -8.95 26.85 -41.36
N SER A 962 -8.11 26.87 -40.31
CA SER A 962 -7.87 28.11 -39.54
C SER A 962 -6.56 28.76 -40.02
N ASN A 963 -6.67 29.88 -40.76
CA ASN A 963 -5.56 30.49 -41.51
C ASN A 963 -4.25 30.67 -40.71
N THR A 964 -4.28 31.05 -39.43
CA THR A 964 -3.05 31.43 -38.70
C THR A 964 -2.25 30.24 -38.13
N GLU A 965 -2.92 29.23 -37.57
CA GLU A 965 -2.23 28.11 -36.90
C GLU A 965 -1.61 27.11 -37.89
N VAL A 966 -2.22 26.91 -39.07
CA VAL A 966 -1.67 26.02 -40.13
C VAL A 966 -0.32 26.51 -40.60
N TRP A 967 -0.21 27.81 -40.88
CA TRP A 967 1.04 28.38 -41.34
C TRP A 967 2.11 28.26 -40.26
N SER A 968 1.78 28.36 -38.97
CA SER A 968 2.74 28.08 -37.89
C SER A 968 3.29 26.64 -37.94
N ILE A 969 2.43 25.65 -38.22
CA ILE A 969 2.85 24.23 -38.36
C ILE A 969 3.72 24.05 -39.60
N ILE A 970 3.36 24.66 -40.73
CA ILE A 970 4.15 24.62 -41.97
C ILE A 970 5.53 25.28 -41.74
N HIS A 971 5.58 26.42 -41.04
CA HIS A 971 6.85 27.06 -40.68
C HIS A 971 7.73 26.13 -39.83
N ALA A 972 7.15 25.48 -38.83
CA ALA A 972 7.88 24.50 -38.01
C ALA A 972 8.43 23.34 -38.88
N ALA A 973 7.63 22.82 -39.82
CA ALA A 973 8.05 21.77 -40.74
C ALA A 973 9.21 22.22 -41.65
N VAL A 974 9.13 23.43 -42.19
CA VAL A 974 10.18 24.03 -43.04
C VAL A 974 11.48 24.24 -42.26
N ILE A 975 11.41 24.69 -41.00
CA ILE A 975 12.59 24.86 -40.14
C ILE A 975 13.28 23.51 -39.86
N ARG A 976 12.50 22.43 -39.71
CA ARG A 976 13.05 21.07 -39.54
C ARG A 976 13.65 20.50 -40.82
N GLY A 977 13.13 20.90 -41.98
CA GLY A 977 13.65 20.51 -43.29
C GLY A 977 13.18 19.13 -43.79
N ASN A 978 12.16 18.52 -43.16
CA ASN A 978 11.63 17.25 -43.63
C ASN A 978 10.64 17.44 -44.79
N ARG A 979 11.08 17.06 -46.00
CA ARG A 979 10.35 17.25 -47.25
C ARG A 979 9.05 16.44 -47.33
N THR A 980 9.01 15.24 -46.78
CA THR A 980 7.82 14.36 -46.81
C THR A 980 6.69 14.96 -45.97
N ILE A 981 7.01 15.42 -44.76
CA ILE A 981 6.07 16.10 -43.86
C ILE A 981 5.49 17.36 -44.52
N ILE A 982 6.33 18.15 -45.19
CA ILE A 982 5.89 19.36 -45.89
C ILE A 982 4.93 19.02 -47.04
N GLN A 983 5.22 17.98 -47.83
CA GLN A 983 4.32 17.52 -48.90
C GLN A 983 2.97 17.00 -48.36
N LEU A 984 2.98 16.30 -47.22
CA LEU A 984 1.77 15.79 -46.59
C LEU A 984 0.89 16.90 -46.00
N LEU A 985 1.51 17.95 -45.46
CA LEU A 985 0.80 19.09 -44.87
C LEU A 985 0.33 20.10 -45.92
N PHE A 986 1.09 20.27 -46.99
CA PHE A 986 0.83 21.26 -48.02
C PHE A 986 0.15 20.63 -49.24
N ASP A 987 -1.19 20.57 -49.21
CA ASP A 987 -2.00 20.25 -50.38
C ASP A 987 -2.36 21.55 -51.12
N PRO A 988 -1.89 21.76 -52.37
CA PRO A 988 -2.20 22.92 -53.19
C PRO A 988 -3.69 23.05 -53.51
N ALA A 989 -4.55 22.06 -53.26
CA ALA A 989 -6.00 22.20 -53.41
C ALA A 989 -6.68 22.73 -52.14
N ARG A 990 -6.18 22.35 -50.95
CA ARG A 990 -6.86 22.58 -49.65
C ARG A 990 -6.30 23.72 -48.80
N THR A 991 -5.04 24.11 -49.02
CA THR A 991 -4.39 25.19 -48.24
C THR A 991 -4.92 26.57 -48.64
N PRO A 992 -5.37 27.42 -47.70
CA PRO A 992 -5.78 28.78 -48.02
C PRO A 992 -4.56 29.63 -48.42
N CYS A 993 -4.78 30.63 -49.28
CA CYS A 993 -3.74 31.61 -49.58
C CYS A 993 -3.36 32.35 -48.28
N LEU A 994 -2.08 32.72 -48.16
CA LEU A 994 -1.60 33.46 -47.01
C LEU A 994 -2.06 34.92 -47.15
N ASP A 995 -2.96 35.37 -46.27
CA ASP A 995 -3.47 36.74 -46.29
C ASP A 995 -2.37 37.72 -45.81
N ASP A 996 -2.24 38.88 -46.47
CA ASP A 996 -1.22 39.91 -46.18
C ASP A 996 -1.29 40.46 -44.73
N ASN A 997 -2.36 40.18 -43.98
CA ASN A 997 -2.60 40.64 -42.60
C ASN A 997 -2.29 39.60 -41.52
N THR A 998 -1.74 38.44 -41.86
CA THR A 998 -1.39 37.43 -40.84
C THR A 998 -0.21 37.91 -39.99
N THR A 999 -0.32 37.73 -38.67
CA THR A 999 0.66 38.17 -37.65
C THR A 999 2.01 37.42 -37.71
N LEU A 1000 2.18 36.54 -38.70
CA LEU A 1000 3.40 35.78 -38.90
C LEU A 1000 4.41 36.67 -39.61
N MET A 1001 5.53 36.94 -38.95
CA MET A 1001 6.56 37.87 -39.44
C MET A 1001 7.26 37.40 -40.73
N TYR A 1002 7.02 36.15 -41.16
CA TYR A 1002 7.69 35.47 -42.27
C TYR A 1002 6.72 34.57 -43.03
N ASP A 1003 6.78 34.61 -44.37
CA ASP A 1003 6.18 33.57 -45.21
C ASP A 1003 7.09 32.32 -45.27
N PRO A 1004 6.54 31.12 -45.54
CA PRO A 1004 7.32 29.90 -45.66
C PRO A 1004 8.44 30.02 -46.71
N LEU A 1005 8.20 30.79 -47.78
CA LEU A 1005 9.19 31.02 -48.82
C LEU A 1005 10.40 31.83 -48.31
N HIS A 1006 10.25 32.69 -47.30
CA HIS A 1006 11.38 33.34 -46.63
C HIS A 1006 12.25 32.33 -45.88
N LEU A 1007 11.61 31.37 -45.18
CA LEU A 1007 12.32 30.32 -44.47
C LEU A 1007 12.97 29.31 -45.42
N VAL A 1008 12.33 28.99 -46.55
CA VAL A 1008 12.91 28.13 -47.59
C VAL A 1008 14.08 28.82 -48.28
N ALA A 1009 13.95 30.11 -48.60
CA ALA A 1009 15.04 30.94 -49.11
C ALA A 1009 16.20 31.01 -48.11
N GLU A 1010 15.87 31.11 -46.83
CA GLU A 1010 16.84 31.05 -45.75
C GLU A 1010 17.40 29.64 -45.56
N ALA A 1011 16.70 28.54 -45.83
CA ALA A 1011 17.22 27.17 -45.68
C ALA A 1011 18.09 26.76 -46.87
N GLY A 1012 17.80 27.26 -48.07
CA GLY A 1012 18.50 26.92 -49.32
C GLY A 1012 18.08 25.57 -49.93
N ASP A 1013 16.86 25.11 -49.65
CA ASP A 1013 16.34 23.84 -50.19
C ASP A 1013 15.72 24.04 -51.59
N GLU A 1014 16.43 23.55 -52.61
CA GLU A 1014 16.04 23.61 -54.02
C GLU A 1014 14.67 22.97 -54.30
N TYR A 1015 14.39 21.82 -53.68
CA TYR A 1015 13.17 21.07 -53.93
C TYR A 1015 11.95 21.83 -53.39
N LEU A 1016 12.05 22.29 -52.14
CA LEU A 1016 10.99 23.07 -51.50
C LEU A 1016 10.77 24.41 -52.19
N THR A 1017 11.85 25.03 -52.68
CA THR A 1017 11.77 26.26 -53.48
C THR A 1017 10.89 26.07 -54.70
N LYS A 1018 11.18 25.02 -55.48
CA LYS A 1018 10.40 24.70 -56.67
C LYS A 1018 8.96 24.33 -56.30
N PHE A 1019 8.78 23.48 -55.29
CA PHE A 1019 7.47 23.02 -54.82
C PHE A 1019 6.55 24.18 -54.39
N PHE A 1020 7.06 25.13 -53.61
CA PHE A 1020 6.28 26.28 -53.15
C PHE A 1020 6.05 27.32 -54.25
N LEU A 1021 7.03 27.57 -55.12
CA LEU A 1021 6.88 28.50 -56.25
C LEU A 1021 5.90 27.98 -57.31
N ASP A 1022 5.98 26.69 -57.66
CA ASP A 1022 5.10 26.06 -58.64
C ASP A 1022 3.64 25.95 -58.12
N SER A 1023 3.42 26.08 -56.81
CA SER A 1023 2.09 25.98 -56.20
C SER A 1023 1.16 27.15 -56.50
N GLY A 1024 1.69 28.33 -56.86
CA GLY A 1024 0.93 29.55 -57.15
C GLY A 1024 0.11 30.14 -55.98
N LYS A 1025 0.16 29.53 -54.80
CA LYS A 1025 -0.62 29.93 -53.61
C LYS A 1025 0.11 30.85 -52.64
N ILE A 1026 1.43 30.94 -52.76
CA ILE A 1026 2.26 31.76 -51.87
C ILE A 1026 2.55 33.08 -52.56
N ASN A 1027 2.39 34.18 -51.83
CA ASN A 1027 2.73 35.51 -52.32
C ASN A 1027 4.26 35.65 -52.36
N ALA A 1028 4.87 35.38 -53.52
CA ALA A 1028 6.32 35.52 -53.68
C ALA A 1028 6.83 36.97 -53.48
N LYS A 1029 5.92 37.95 -53.50
CA LYS A 1029 6.21 39.38 -53.28
C LYS A 1029 6.01 39.81 -51.83
N SER A 1030 5.67 38.89 -50.92
CA SER A 1030 5.49 39.20 -49.52
C SER A 1030 6.76 39.78 -48.91
N ARG A 1031 6.55 40.63 -47.89
CA ARG A 1031 7.62 41.37 -47.22
C ARG A 1031 7.61 41.03 -45.74
N ASP A 1032 8.76 40.62 -45.22
CA ASP A 1032 8.94 40.40 -43.79
C ASP A 1032 8.91 41.72 -42.98
N GLY A 1033 9.02 41.63 -41.65
CA GLY A 1033 9.07 42.81 -40.77
C GLY A 1033 10.22 43.80 -41.03
N ARG A 1034 11.17 43.49 -41.94
CA ARG A 1034 12.22 44.39 -42.42
C ARG A 1034 11.97 44.90 -43.84
N GLY A 1035 10.79 44.64 -44.40
CA GLY A 1035 10.42 44.96 -45.78
C GLY A 1035 11.08 44.04 -46.81
N GLN A 1036 11.71 42.95 -46.38
CA GLN A 1036 12.53 42.10 -47.24
C GLN A 1036 11.68 41.02 -47.91
N THR A 1037 11.93 40.78 -49.18
CA THR A 1037 11.36 39.64 -49.92
C THR A 1037 12.19 38.37 -49.72
N PRO A 1038 11.70 37.17 -50.10
CA PRO A 1038 12.50 35.95 -50.07
C PRO A 1038 13.81 36.08 -50.85
N LEU A 1039 13.82 36.87 -51.93
CA LEU A 1039 15.01 37.18 -52.72
C LEU A 1039 16.08 37.97 -51.93
N HIS A 1040 15.68 38.85 -51.02
CA HIS A 1040 16.61 39.54 -50.11
C HIS A 1040 17.20 38.59 -49.06
N ARG A 1041 16.44 37.57 -48.64
CA ARG A 1041 16.90 36.56 -47.66
C ARG A 1041 17.89 35.59 -48.26
N VAL A 1042 17.63 35.08 -49.47
CA VAL A 1042 18.58 34.19 -50.15
C VAL A 1042 19.90 34.91 -50.47
N THR A 1043 19.86 36.18 -50.89
CA THR A 1043 21.07 36.99 -51.15
C THR A 1043 21.84 37.31 -49.86
N LYS A 1044 21.20 37.20 -48.68
CA LYS A 1044 21.85 37.29 -47.36
C LYS A 1044 22.60 36.02 -46.92
N ARG A 1045 22.62 34.93 -47.68
CA ARG A 1045 23.53 33.79 -47.41
C ARG A 1045 24.84 33.80 -48.20
N TYR A 1046 25.79 32.94 -47.85
CA TYR A 1046 27.12 32.87 -48.47
C TYR A 1046 27.06 32.06 -49.76
N SER A 1047 27.46 32.69 -50.88
CA SER A 1047 27.39 32.21 -52.26
C SER A 1047 27.49 30.69 -52.44
N GLY A 1048 26.36 30.04 -52.74
CA GLY A 1048 26.28 28.60 -53.02
C GLY A 1048 25.45 28.27 -54.27
N ARG A 1049 25.64 27.06 -54.83
CA ARG A 1049 24.92 26.59 -56.04
C ARG A 1049 23.40 26.61 -55.87
N SER A 1050 22.90 26.32 -54.68
CA SER A 1050 21.46 26.34 -54.34
C SER A 1050 20.86 27.75 -54.34
N GLU A 1051 21.62 28.77 -53.94
CA GLU A 1051 21.17 30.17 -53.94
C GLU A 1051 21.01 30.69 -55.36
N HIS A 1052 21.99 30.44 -56.23
CA HIS A 1052 21.88 30.81 -57.65
C HIS A 1052 20.69 30.13 -58.31
N MET A 1053 20.40 28.89 -57.90
CA MET A 1053 19.24 28.16 -58.41
C MET A 1053 17.93 28.74 -57.91
N PHE A 1054 17.84 29.11 -56.63
CA PHE A 1054 16.68 29.81 -56.07
C PHE A 1054 16.44 31.12 -56.82
N ILE A 1055 17.47 31.96 -56.93
CA ILE A 1055 17.39 33.27 -57.60
C ILE A 1055 16.94 33.10 -59.04
N LYS A 1056 17.50 32.12 -59.74
CA LYS A 1056 17.10 31.78 -61.12
C LYS A 1056 15.63 31.40 -61.20
N HIS A 1057 15.17 30.43 -60.39
CA HIS A 1057 13.77 29.96 -60.45
C HIS A 1057 12.78 31.04 -60.01
N PHE A 1058 13.10 31.78 -58.95
CA PHE A 1058 12.27 32.87 -58.44
C PHE A 1058 12.08 33.98 -59.49
N LEU A 1059 13.16 34.42 -60.14
CA LEU A 1059 13.09 35.49 -61.14
C LEU A 1059 12.53 35.04 -62.51
N LEU A 1060 12.60 33.75 -62.83
CA LEU A 1060 11.94 33.18 -64.01
C LEU A 1060 10.41 33.19 -63.89
N LEU A 1061 9.87 33.05 -62.68
CA LEU A 1061 8.42 32.96 -62.43
C LEU A 1061 7.78 34.32 -62.13
N GLU A 1062 8.43 35.18 -61.33
CA GLU A 1062 7.84 36.43 -60.82
C GLU A 1062 8.15 37.69 -61.66
N ALA A 1063 8.84 37.51 -62.80
CA ALA A 1063 9.26 38.57 -63.72
C ALA A 1063 10.38 39.49 -63.16
N PRO A 1064 11.09 40.27 -64.02
CA PRO A 1064 12.28 41.02 -63.63
C PRO A 1064 11.99 42.17 -62.64
N GLU A 1065 10.73 42.58 -62.46
CA GLU A 1065 10.39 43.59 -61.44
C GLU A 1065 10.71 43.12 -60.02
N ALA A 1066 10.67 41.81 -59.75
CA ALA A 1066 10.97 41.26 -58.42
C ALA A 1066 12.43 41.48 -57.98
N ALA A 1067 13.37 41.56 -58.93
CA ALA A 1067 14.77 41.84 -58.68
C ALA A 1067 15.02 43.28 -58.17
N ASN A 1068 14.04 44.17 -58.30
CA ASN A 1068 14.14 45.60 -58.02
C ASN A 1068 13.35 46.05 -56.79
N GLN A 1069 12.72 45.12 -56.07
CA GLN A 1069 12.01 45.43 -54.83
C GLN A 1069 12.99 45.97 -53.77
N ARG A 1070 12.50 46.89 -52.93
CA ARG A 1070 13.30 47.58 -51.90
C ARG A 1070 12.86 47.17 -50.50
N ASP A 1071 13.83 46.94 -49.62
CA ASP A 1071 13.60 46.75 -48.19
C ASP A 1071 13.32 48.08 -47.45
N LEU A 1072 13.08 48.03 -46.13
CA LEU A 1072 12.82 49.23 -45.31
C LEU A 1072 13.97 50.23 -45.24
N CYS A 1073 15.17 49.88 -45.74
CA CYS A 1073 16.29 50.81 -45.87
C CYS A 1073 16.47 51.27 -47.33
N GLY A 1074 15.50 50.99 -48.21
CA GLY A 1074 15.56 51.30 -49.63
C GLY A 1074 16.46 50.36 -50.45
N ARG A 1075 17.04 49.31 -49.84
CA ARG A 1075 18.02 48.43 -50.50
C ARG A 1075 17.34 47.38 -51.34
N THR A 1076 17.88 47.14 -52.53
CA THR A 1076 17.48 46.02 -53.41
C THR A 1076 18.32 44.77 -53.14
N PRO A 1077 17.94 43.56 -53.63
CA PRO A 1077 18.77 42.37 -53.52
C PRO A 1077 20.18 42.57 -54.11
N LEU A 1078 20.32 43.42 -55.12
CA LEU A 1078 21.62 43.78 -55.70
C LEU A 1078 22.50 44.59 -54.73
N HIS A 1079 21.93 45.44 -53.89
CA HIS A 1079 22.67 46.12 -52.82
C HIS A 1079 23.21 45.11 -51.79
N ILE A 1080 22.41 44.10 -51.44
CA ILE A 1080 22.83 43.04 -50.50
C ILE A 1080 23.96 42.19 -51.11
N ALA A 1081 23.83 41.79 -52.38
CA ALA A 1081 24.85 41.02 -53.08
C ALA A 1081 26.18 41.78 -53.22
N THR A 1082 26.12 43.09 -53.50
CA THR A 1082 27.31 43.95 -53.63
C THR A 1082 27.95 44.28 -52.28
N LEU A 1083 27.16 44.46 -51.22
CA LEU A 1083 27.64 44.58 -49.84
C LEU A 1083 28.47 43.35 -49.41
N LYS A 1084 28.23 42.19 -50.02
CA LYS A 1084 28.91 40.93 -49.72
C LYS A 1084 30.06 40.57 -50.65
N GLY A 1085 30.14 41.21 -51.81
CA GLY A 1085 31.15 40.88 -52.82
C GLY A 1085 30.85 39.62 -53.62
N ASP A 1086 29.61 39.11 -53.60
CA ASP A 1086 29.25 37.90 -54.34
C ASP A 1086 29.07 38.21 -55.83
N LEU A 1087 30.18 38.11 -56.57
CA LEU A 1087 30.21 38.35 -58.01
C LEU A 1087 29.25 37.44 -58.79
N GLY A 1088 29.07 36.18 -58.35
CA GLY A 1088 28.17 35.24 -59.02
C GLY A 1088 26.72 35.69 -58.92
N THR A 1089 26.28 36.05 -57.72
CA THR A 1089 24.93 36.57 -57.48
C THR A 1089 24.71 37.95 -58.10
N VAL A 1090 25.72 38.84 -58.07
CA VAL A 1090 25.65 40.14 -58.75
C VAL A 1090 25.42 39.95 -60.25
N ARG A 1091 26.20 39.08 -60.92
CA ARG A 1091 26.01 38.77 -62.35
C ARG A 1091 24.64 38.16 -62.63
N LEU A 1092 24.20 37.25 -61.78
CA LEU A 1092 22.91 36.58 -61.92
C LEU A 1092 21.74 37.56 -61.81
N LEU A 1093 21.73 38.41 -60.77
CA LEU A 1093 20.70 39.44 -60.58
C LEU A 1093 20.67 40.44 -61.75
N LEU A 1094 21.83 40.88 -62.22
CA LEU A 1094 21.94 41.78 -63.39
C LEU A 1094 21.43 41.11 -64.67
N HIS A 1095 21.75 39.84 -64.88
CA HIS A 1095 21.27 39.06 -66.03
C HIS A 1095 19.73 38.96 -66.06
N TYR A 1096 19.09 38.90 -64.89
CA TYR A 1096 17.64 38.83 -64.73
C TYR A 1096 16.97 40.21 -64.49
N GLY A 1097 17.61 41.31 -64.88
CA GLY A 1097 16.96 42.63 -64.94
C GLY A 1097 17.01 43.47 -63.65
N ALA A 1098 17.92 43.17 -62.71
CA ALA A 1098 18.19 44.07 -61.58
C ALA A 1098 18.79 45.40 -62.07
N GLN A 1099 18.25 46.51 -61.58
CA GLN A 1099 18.65 47.87 -61.96
C GLN A 1099 19.78 48.36 -61.04
N PRO A 1100 21.02 48.51 -61.54
CA PRO A 1100 22.15 48.94 -60.73
C PRO A 1100 22.16 50.44 -60.39
N ARG A 1101 21.24 51.23 -60.97
CA ARG A 1101 21.11 52.67 -60.71
C ARG A 1101 20.26 53.03 -59.49
N LEU A 1102 19.50 52.06 -58.95
CA LEU A 1102 18.61 52.33 -57.83
C LEU A 1102 19.44 52.66 -56.59
N ALA A 1103 19.09 53.75 -55.91
CA ALA A 1103 19.73 54.16 -54.66
C ALA A 1103 18.85 53.78 -53.47
N ASP A 1104 19.51 53.39 -52.37
CA ASP A 1104 18.89 53.17 -51.07
C ASP A 1104 18.55 54.49 -50.35
N ASP A 1105 18.02 54.42 -49.13
CA ASP A 1105 17.60 55.61 -48.37
C ASP A 1105 18.79 56.49 -47.93
N GLN A 1106 20.02 55.96 -48.01
CA GLN A 1106 21.26 56.71 -47.80
C GLN A 1106 21.82 57.27 -49.11
N GLY A 1107 21.05 57.21 -50.21
CA GLY A 1107 21.50 57.66 -51.53
C GLY A 1107 22.61 56.79 -52.14
N CYS A 1108 22.94 55.66 -51.51
CA CYS A 1108 23.99 54.75 -51.96
C CYS A 1108 23.43 53.83 -53.05
N ILE A 1109 24.02 53.87 -54.25
CA ILE A 1109 23.85 52.83 -55.27
C ILE A 1109 24.74 51.60 -54.96
N PRO A 1110 24.49 50.41 -55.52
CA PRO A 1110 25.27 49.19 -55.27
C PRO A 1110 26.80 49.35 -55.45
N LEU A 1111 27.22 50.25 -56.36
CA LEU A 1111 28.63 50.59 -56.54
C LEU A 1111 29.28 51.17 -55.27
N HIS A 1112 28.58 52.00 -54.49
CA HIS A 1112 29.11 52.54 -53.23
C HIS A 1112 29.44 51.42 -52.24
N TYR A 1113 28.59 50.39 -52.16
CA TYR A 1113 28.80 49.24 -51.28
C TYR A 1113 29.96 48.34 -51.74
N ALA A 1114 30.08 48.10 -53.05
CA ALA A 1114 31.20 47.35 -53.61
C ALA A 1114 32.54 48.05 -53.35
N VAL A 1115 32.57 49.39 -53.52
CA VAL A 1115 33.75 50.21 -53.25
C VAL A 1115 34.06 50.29 -51.76
N MET A 1116 33.06 50.53 -50.91
CA MET A 1116 33.23 50.64 -49.45
C MET A 1116 33.87 49.39 -48.83
N ASN A 1117 33.59 48.22 -49.39
CA ASN A 1117 34.13 46.94 -48.93
C ASN A 1117 35.32 46.43 -49.75
N GLY A 1118 35.78 47.16 -50.77
CA GLY A 1118 36.98 46.81 -51.52
C GLY A 1118 36.83 45.68 -52.55
N TYR A 1119 35.62 45.35 -53.00
CA TYR A 1119 35.38 44.24 -53.94
C TYR A 1119 35.65 44.64 -55.39
N LEU A 1120 36.94 44.64 -55.77
CA LEU A 1120 37.42 45.07 -57.09
C LEU A 1120 36.70 44.40 -58.27
N ASP A 1121 36.48 43.08 -58.22
CA ASP A 1121 35.86 42.35 -59.33
C ASP A 1121 34.36 42.67 -59.48
N VAL A 1122 33.68 42.97 -58.36
CA VAL A 1122 32.29 43.44 -58.38
C VAL A 1122 32.23 44.87 -58.92
N VAL A 1123 33.17 45.73 -58.53
CA VAL A 1123 33.30 47.10 -59.07
C VAL A 1123 33.49 47.05 -60.59
N ARG A 1124 34.42 46.23 -61.10
CA ARG A 1124 34.64 46.02 -62.54
C ARG A 1124 33.38 45.52 -63.25
N SER A 1125 32.64 44.62 -62.62
CA SER A 1125 31.41 44.08 -63.21
C SER A 1125 30.30 45.14 -63.27
N LEU A 1126 30.20 46.01 -62.27
CA LEU A 1126 29.19 47.07 -62.22
C LEU A 1126 29.52 48.22 -63.19
N ILE A 1127 30.76 48.72 -63.21
CA ILE A 1127 31.17 49.88 -64.05
C ILE A 1127 30.95 49.65 -65.54
N ARG A 1128 30.92 48.40 -65.99
CA ARG A 1128 30.63 48.03 -67.40
C ARG A 1128 29.18 48.33 -67.83
N PHE A 1129 28.28 48.66 -66.92
CA PHE A 1129 26.90 49.02 -67.25
C PHE A 1129 26.75 50.54 -67.36
N ASP A 1130 26.35 51.02 -68.54
CA ASP A 1130 26.19 52.45 -68.85
C ASP A 1130 25.21 53.18 -67.91
N GLU A 1131 24.29 52.45 -67.28
CA GLU A 1131 23.31 53.00 -66.34
C GLU A 1131 23.92 53.42 -64.99
N ILE A 1132 25.15 53.02 -64.67
CA ILE A 1132 25.81 53.34 -63.40
C ILE A 1132 26.62 54.63 -63.54
N SER A 1133 26.22 55.66 -62.79
CA SER A 1133 27.03 56.86 -62.64
C SER A 1133 28.06 56.70 -61.54
N VAL A 1134 29.35 56.68 -61.92
CA VAL A 1134 30.49 56.69 -60.98
C VAL A 1134 30.61 57.99 -60.18
N ASN A 1135 29.87 59.05 -60.57
CA ASN A 1135 29.80 60.33 -59.87
C ASN A 1135 28.56 60.46 -58.98
N ARG A 1136 27.74 59.40 -58.87
CA ARG A 1136 26.54 59.45 -58.03
C ARG A 1136 26.96 59.75 -56.59
N ARG A 1137 26.31 60.75 -55.98
CA ARG A 1137 26.57 61.16 -54.60
C ARG A 1137 25.57 60.50 -53.65
N ASN A 1138 26.06 59.99 -52.53
CA ASN A 1138 25.21 59.49 -51.44
C ASN A 1138 24.70 60.63 -50.54
N SER A 1139 23.97 60.31 -49.47
CA SER A 1139 23.45 61.27 -48.49
C SER A 1139 24.54 62.06 -47.73
N GLN A 1140 25.81 61.69 -47.84
CA GLN A 1140 26.95 62.49 -47.34
C GLN A 1140 27.56 63.39 -48.42
N ARG A 1141 26.94 63.48 -49.61
CA ARG A 1141 27.50 64.03 -50.86
C ARG A 1141 28.78 63.35 -51.33
N ARG A 1142 29.13 62.17 -50.81
CA ARG A 1142 30.32 61.42 -51.19
C ARG A 1142 30.06 60.61 -52.45
N THR A 1143 30.99 60.64 -53.40
CA THR A 1143 31.01 59.75 -54.58
C THR A 1143 31.70 58.42 -54.24
N PRO A 1144 31.54 57.35 -55.04
CA PRO A 1144 32.33 56.14 -54.91
C PRO A 1144 33.85 56.42 -54.86
N LEU A 1145 34.33 57.43 -55.60
CA LEU A 1145 35.74 57.83 -55.56
C LEU A 1145 36.17 58.36 -54.18
N HIS A 1146 35.34 59.17 -53.51
CA HIS A 1146 35.61 59.59 -52.13
C HIS A 1146 35.80 58.38 -51.21
N ILE A 1147 34.88 57.40 -51.30
CA ILE A 1147 34.91 56.20 -50.47
C ILE A 1147 36.17 55.37 -50.77
N ALA A 1148 36.54 55.21 -52.05
CA ALA A 1148 37.75 54.49 -52.45
C ALA A 1148 39.03 55.14 -51.88
N CYS A 1149 39.08 56.48 -51.86
CA CYS A 1149 40.21 57.24 -51.31
C CYS A 1149 40.26 57.17 -49.79
N ILE A 1150 39.12 57.30 -49.11
CA ILE A 1150 39.00 57.15 -47.66
C ILE A 1150 39.45 55.75 -47.19
N LYS A 1151 39.17 54.72 -48.00
CA LYS A 1151 39.53 53.33 -47.68
C LYS A 1151 40.93 52.91 -48.16
N GLY A 1152 41.63 53.74 -48.92
CA GLY A 1152 42.96 53.41 -49.42
C GLY A 1152 43.00 52.39 -50.57
N LEU A 1153 41.92 52.26 -51.35
CA LEU A 1153 41.74 51.18 -52.33
C LEU A 1153 42.33 51.52 -53.71
N VAL A 1154 43.66 51.43 -53.84
CA VAL A 1154 44.43 51.84 -55.04
C VAL A 1154 43.87 51.24 -56.34
N GLY A 1155 43.59 49.93 -56.36
CA GLY A 1155 43.09 49.25 -57.56
C GLY A 1155 41.69 49.72 -57.98
N ILE A 1156 40.82 50.03 -57.03
CA ILE A 1156 39.47 50.54 -57.31
C ILE A 1156 39.52 52.00 -57.78
N VAL A 1157 40.40 52.82 -57.18
CA VAL A 1157 40.63 54.19 -57.64
C VAL A 1157 41.07 54.19 -59.10
N SER A 1158 42.02 53.33 -59.48
CA SER A 1158 42.45 53.21 -60.88
C SER A 1158 41.32 52.83 -61.82
N GLU A 1159 40.49 51.84 -61.48
CA GLU A 1159 39.35 51.43 -62.31
C GLU A 1159 38.27 52.53 -62.42
N ILE A 1160 38.00 53.28 -61.35
CA ILE A 1160 37.05 54.40 -61.40
C ILE A 1160 37.61 55.53 -62.27
N LEU A 1161 38.89 55.89 -62.16
CA LEU A 1161 39.53 56.95 -62.96
C LEU A 1161 39.62 56.61 -64.45
N ASN A 1162 39.62 55.32 -64.81
CA ASN A 1162 39.56 54.88 -66.21
C ASN A 1162 38.20 55.14 -66.86
N VAL A 1163 37.16 55.47 -66.09
CA VAL A 1163 35.84 55.84 -66.62
C VAL A 1163 35.88 57.31 -67.08
N PRO A 1164 35.40 57.65 -68.29
CA PRO A 1164 35.38 59.04 -68.73
C PRO A 1164 34.46 59.92 -67.87
N ASN A 1165 34.83 61.20 -67.73
CA ASN A 1165 34.06 62.23 -67.02
C ASN A 1165 33.90 62.02 -65.50
N VAL A 1166 34.88 61.42 -64.81
CA VAL A 1166 34.87 61.27 -63.35
C VAL A 1166 35.10 62.62 -62.65
N GLU A 1167 34.23 62.97 -61.70
CA GLU A 1167 34.36 64.17 -60.87
C GLU A 1167 35.40 63.95 -59.76
N VAL A 1168 36.67 64.21 -60.07
CA VAL A 1168 37.80 64.07 -59.13
C VAL A 1168 37.87 65.16 -58.06
N GLU A 1169 37.29 66.35 -58.33
CA GLU A 1169 37.25 67.51 -57.42
C GLU A 1169 35.87 67.72 -56.75
N ALA A 1170 35.00 66.72 -56.76
CA ALA A 1170 33.72 66.82 -56.05
C ALA A 1170 33.95 66.99 -54.55
N SER A 1171 33.20 67.87 -53.89
CA SER A 1171 33.25 68.07 -52.43
C SER A 1171 32.08 67.40 -51.72
N ASP A 1172 32.34 66.73 -50.59
CA ASP A 1172 31.32 66.18 -49.71
C ASP A 1172 30.74 67.20 -48.70
N PHE A 1173 29.91 66.77 -47.74
CA PHE A 1173 29.34 67.67 -46.72
C PHE A 1173 30.38 68.29 -45.76
N GLU A 1174 31.51 67.60 -45.55
CA GLU A 1174 32.62 68.10 -44.72
C GLU A 1174 33.56 69.01 -45.54
N ARG A 1175 33.19 69.31 -46.80
CA ARG A 1175 34.01 70.02 -47.81
C ARG A 1175 35.29 69.26 -48.17
N GLY A 1176 35.39 67.98 -47.84
CA GLY A 1176 36.51 67.13 -48.23
C GLY A 1176 36.39 66.72 -49.71
N THR A 1177 37.50 66.76 -50.44
CA THR A 1177 37.62 66.18 -51.79
C THR A 1177 38.24 64.79 -51.70
N PRO A 1178 38.11 63.92 -52.72
CA PRO A 1178 38.79 62.62 -52.73
C PRO A 1178 40.30 62.74 -52.47
N LEU A 1179 40.93 63.80 -53.01
CA LEU A 1179 42.34 64.11 -52.80
C LEU A 1179 42.64 64.52 -51.36
N SER A 1180 41.79 65.32 -50.71
CA SER A 1180 42.01 65.73 -49.32
C SER A 1180 42.01 64.53 -48.38
N TYR A 1181 41.09 63.58 -48.57
CA TYR A 1181 41.06 62.34 -47.79
C TYR A 1181 42.26 61.43 -48.07
N ALA A 1182 42.72 61.34 -49.32
CA ALA A 1182 43.91 60.55 -49.66
C ALA A 1182 45.17 61.09 -48.98
N ILE A 1183 45.29 62.42 -48.83
CA ILE A 1183 46.42 63.08 -48.15
C ILE A 1183 46.28 62.95 -46.63
N GLU A 1184 45.12 63.28 -46.07
CA GLU A 1184 44.85 63.24 -44.63
C GLU A 1184 45.08 61.84 -44.04
N LEU A 1185 44.62 60.81 -44.75
CA LEU A 1185 44.76 59.40 -44.36
C LEU A 1185 46.07 58.76 -44.86
N ARG A 1186 47.00 59.56 -45.41
CA ARG A 1186 48.35 59.17 -45.86
C ARG A 1186 48.40 58.07 -46.94
N HIS A 1187 47.41 58.01 -47.83
CA HIS A 1187 47.38 57.10 -48.98
C HIS A 1187 48.19 57.65 -50.17
N ALA A 1188 49.52 57.67 -50.05
CA ALA A 1188 50.44 58.30 -51.01
C ALA A 1188 50.26 57.85 -52.47
N SER A 1189 50.00 56.56 -52.72
CA SER A 1189 49.77 56.01 -54.06
C SER A 1189 48.50 56.53 -54.71
N ILE A 1190 47.43 56.77 -53.93
CA ILE A 1190 46.16 57.31 -54.43
C ILE A 1190 46.27 58.81 -54.67
N ALA A 1191 46.92 59.54 -53.76
CA ALA A 1191 47.18 60.97 -53.95
C ALA A 1191 47.97 61.23 -55.25
N LYS A 1192 48.93 60.36 -55.58
CA LYS A 1192 49.66 60.42 -56.85
C LYS A 1192 48.73 60.17 -58.06
N LEU A 1193 47.93 59.11 -58.04
CA LEU A 1193 47.00 58.78 -59.13
C LEU A 1193 45.95 59.87 -59.37
N LEU A 1194 45.41 60.47 -58.31
CA LEU A 1194 44.46 61.59 -58.43
C LEU A 1194 45.12 62.84 -58.99
N ASN A 1195 46.35 63.17 -58.56
CA ASN A 1195 47.07 64.33 -59.07
C ASN A 1195 47.41 64.17 -60.57
N GLU A 1196 47.76 62.96 -61.00
CA GLU A 1196 47.97 62.63 -62.42
C GLU A 1196 46.66 62.78 -63.24
N ALA A 1197 45.51 62.43 -62.68
CA ALA A 1197 44.21 62.57 -63.34
C ALA A 1197 43.68 64.03 -63.37
N VAL A 1198 43.95 64.84 -62.34
CA VAL A 1198 43.55 66.26 -62.26
C VAL A 1198 44.32 67.13 -63.26
N PHE A 1199 45.58 66.80 -63.55
CA PHE A 1199 46.45 67.58 -64.46
C PHE A 1199 46.32 67.22 -65.95
N MET A 1200 45.37 66.36 -66.34
CA MET A 1200 45.17 65.92 -67.72
C MET A 1200 43.84 66.37 -68.38
N PRO A 1201 43.44 67.65 -68.32
CA PRO A 1201 42.77 68.30 -69.43
C PRO A 1201 43.78 69.22 -70.12
N PHE A 1202 43.91 69.10 -71.44
CA PHE A 1202 44.85 69.82 -72.33
C PHE A 1202 46.21 69.15 -72.58
N LEU A 1203 46.22 67.95 -73.16
CA LEU A 1203 47.24 67.57 -74.16
C LEU A 1203 46.82 66.33 -74.96
N SER A 1204 45.88 66.54 -75.87
CA SER A 1204 45.71 65.68 -77.04
C SER A 1204 45.31 66.56 -78.23
N ILE A 1205 46.32 67.10 -78.91
CA ILE A 1205 46.51 67.17 -80.37
C ILE A 1205 47.99 67.60 -80.57
N PRO A 1206 48.74 66.97 -81.51
CA PRO A 1206 50.15 66.66 -81.33
C PRO A 1206 51.13 67.70 -81.89
N ILE A 1207 52.35 67.64 -81.35
CA ILE A 1207 53.60 68.17 -81.90
C ILE A 1207 53.74 67.72 -83.37
N GLU A 1208 53.85 68.69 -84.29
CA GLU A 1208 54.68 68.54 -85.48
C GLU A 1208 55.93 69.40 -85.28
N ILE A 1209 57.07 68.72 -85.15
CA ILE A 1209 58.40 69.31 -85.12
C ILE A 1209 58.70 69.87 -86.51
N LYS A 1210 58.70 71.20 -86.66
CA LYS A 1210 59.70 71.91 -87.48
C LYS A 1210 59.57 73.42 -87.33
N LEU A 1211 60.73 74.06 -87.40
CA LEU A 1211 61.00 75.51 -87.38
C LEU A 1211 61.35 76.07 -86.01
N ALA A 1212 62.60 75.79 -85.68
CA ALA A 1212 63.48 76.71 -84.98
C ALA A 1212 63.50 78.10 -85.64
N GLN A 1213 64.06 79.05 -84.88
CA GLN A 1213 64.59 80.35 -85.32
C GLN A 1213 63.52 81.41 -85.61
N GLU A 1214 63.25 82.27 -84.63
CA GLU A 1214 63.83 83.62 -84.56
C GLU A 1214 63.18 84.46 -83.44
N HIS A 1215 64.01 85.28 -82.79
CA HIS A 1215 63.67 86.37 -81.87
C HIS A 1215 63.28 86.05 -80.41
N SER A 1216 64.33 86.01 -79.59
CA SER A 1216 64.51 86.85 -78.40
C SER A 1216 63.30 87.73 -77.99
N SER A 1217 62.69 87.40 -76.86
CA SER A 1217 62.08 88.41 -75.99
C SER A 1217 61.96 87.89 -74.57
N VAL A 1218 62.81 88.45 -73.73
CA VAL A 1218 62.93 88.26 -72.29
C VAL A 1218 61.66 88.79 -71.62
N ALA A 1219 60.68 87.91 -71.38
CA ALA A 1219 59.52 88.20 -70.52
C ALA A 1219 58.98 86.97 -69.76
N ALA A 1220 59.46 85.75 -70.05
CA ALA A 1220 59.01 84.50 -69.40
C ALA A 1220 59.86 84.06 -68.19
N VAL A 1221 60.79 84.91 -67.72
CA VAL A 1221 61.73 84.60 -66.61
C VAL A 1221 61.23 85.14 -65.25
N GLN A 1222 60.06 85.77 -65.17
CA GLN A 1222 59.63 86.48 -63.96
C GLN A 1222 58.45 85.86 -63.18
N GLN A 1223 58.05 84.61 -63.47
CA GLN A 1223 56.91 83.96 -62.79
C GLN A 1223 57.19 82.55 -62.23
N VAL A 1224 58.46 82.19 -62.05
CA VAL A 1224 58.88 80.90 -61.45
C VAL A 1224 59.37 81.03 -59.99
N ALA A 1225 59.36 82.23 -59.39
CA ALA A 1225 60.05 82.48 -58.11
C ALA A 1225 59.16 82.70 -56.86
N ILE A 1226 57.85 82.44 -56.89
CA ILE A 1226 56.97 82.67 -55.71
C ILE A 1226 56.04 81.47 -55.45
N VAL A 1227 56.62 80.30 -55.14
CA VAL A 1227 55.89 79.21 -54.42
C VAL A 1227 56.80 78.48 -53.40
N GLU A 1228 58.14 78.61 -53.49
CA GLU A 1228 59.07 77.80 -52.69
C GLU A 1228 59.28 78.22 -51.22
N VAL A 1229 58.69 79.32 -50.73
CA VAL A 1229 59.01 79.87 -49.38
C VAL A 1229 57.94 79.59 -48.32
N ARG A 1230 56.81 78.93 -48.64
CA ARG A 1230 55.78 78.58 -47.63
C ARG A 1230 55.72 77.11 -47.20
N MET A 1231 56.46 76.19 -47.81
CA MET A 1231 56.54 74.78 -47.36
C MET A 1231 57.74 74.45 -46.45
N ILE A 1232 58.75 75.34 -46.33
CA ILE A 1232 59.94 75.08 -45.51
C ILE A 1232 59.74 75.42 -44.02
N ILE A 1233 58.69 76.16 -43.65
CA ILE A 1233 58.46 76.59 -42.25
C ILE A 1233 57.48 75.68 -41.48
N ALA A 1234 56.76 74.75 -42.14
CA ALA A 1234 55.81 73.86 -41.46
C ALA A 1234 56.34 72.43 -41.19
N ALA A 1235 57.53 72.07 -41.67
CA ALA A 1235 58.06 70.69 -41.57
C ALA A 1235 59.35 70.55 -40.73
N ARG A 1236 59.69 71.54 -39.88
CA ARG A 1236 60.93 71.54 -39.09
C ARG A 1236 60.74 71.63 -37.56
N GLN A 1237 59.61 71.17 -37.04
CA GLN A 1237 59.44 70.84 -35.62
C GLN A 1237 58.68 69.50 -35.49
N THR A 1238 59.12 68.66 -34.56
CA THR A 1238 58.82 67.21 -34.39
C THR A 1238 59.54 66.31 -35.41
N ALA A 1239 60.43 65.37 -35.09
CA ALA A 1239 60.98 64.80 -33.86
C ALA A 1239 62.36 64.21 -34.26
N THR A 1240 63.39 64.06 -33.42
CA THR A 1240 63.40 63.23 -32.22
C THR A 1240 64.68 63.48 -31.41
N LEU A 1241 64.57 63.51 -30.09
CA LEU A 1241 65.63 63.13 -29.14
C LEU A 1241 64.93 62.66 -27.87
N GLU A 1242 65.02 61.37 -27.57
CA GLU A 1242 65.64 60.95 -26.31
C GLU A 1242 66.56 59.74 -26.62
N PRO A 1243 67.65 59.57 -25.86
CA PRO A 1243 68.96 59.40 -26.48
C PRO A 1243 69.46 57.96 -26.52
N VAL A 1244 70.29 57.72 -27.55
CA VAL A 1244 71.50 56.89 -27.68
C VAL A 1244 71.49 56.13 -29.01
#